data_AF-R6ZY63-F1
#
_entry.id   AF-R6ZY63-F1
#
_cell.length_a   1.000
_cell.length_b   1.000
_cell.length_c   1.000
_cell.angle_alpha   90.00
_cell.angle_beta   90.00
_cell.angle_gamma   90.00
#
_symmetry.space_group_name_H-M   'P 1'
#
loop_
_entity.id
_entity.type
_entity.pdbx_description
1 polymer ?
#
loop_
_entity_poly.entity_id
_entity_poly.type
_entity_poly.pdbx_seq_one_letter_code
_entity_poly.pdbx_strand_id
1 'polypeptide(L)'
;MSMQQKLKASLSVLLAATMLTSALAVMPETEPSVYAADTVVVNTGKEYQTIDGFGGMNHPEWTGSDLTDAQRQKAFGNGKDELGFTILRIFVNPDSNQWNKAAPTAKFASQHGVKVFASPWEPPSNLAESDSNGGKLHLPKSNYTAYAQHLNNFGNYMKNQGVDLYAISVQNEPDYASEWTRWSTDETTDFLANYADKITSTRVMSPESFQYAPETASWVKDGGKKYYTKILNNQKAFANCDLFGTHFYGTQRAWMDFPALESCGKPIWMTEVYVPNSSSDADTWPEALDVAENIHNGMTVGNMSAYVWWYIRRSYGPMKENGNISKRGYMMAQYSKFVRPGDVRIDATEQPTQNVFVSAYKNDADQVTIVAVNKTTSEYNQSFSMGSGESISGVTRYRSSGSENLAKSEISFNGTGFAAQLPAQSVSTFVVDLGSANTDPDENGWYFHDEFEADTCSWEGRGAAGVMTSGRTNYAGKEALLVQDRTAAWNGATKALNAKAFVPGKEYSFSANVSYFDGDLTDTFYLKLQYTDANGDTQYDSIATAKGVQGKWVQLANTNYTIPAGAKDMQIYVETADTTNNFYIDEAIGAVAGTVIPGAGAIDVPETLIPGDINLDGVIDGFDLAAAKRGLAAGGFDNVFSAKVADVNKSTVFDAEDVQELSSFLLKKTTAFTDQTPPEPEKKAYTMQEYTDMISKMVVEKEPDASHNEQAGVQYGTVKSGSYYSTTCKRNKPYNILLPANYSSSKKYPVLYCMHGYWENQDRMIIKGNGTMYTRQIIGNAIAAGDAEDMIVVFPYIYSSATQDSCSAMDDANNAAYDNFINDLVVDLMPHIESTYSVKTGRDNTAITGFSMGGRESLLIGMKRSDLFGYVGAICPAPGVTGAFKWNSDEEAPHLLFITAGSNDTVVYSNPENYHNNFTKNGVPHIWHYVNGGYHGDNSIHAHMYNFVRAIFKTES
;
A
#
# COMPACT_ATOMS: atom_id res chain seq x y z
N MET A 1 -42.95 52.77 -43.13
CA MET A 1 -43.28 52.62 -44.57
C MET A 1 -42.19 53.33 -45.33
N SER A 2 -41.40 52.75 -46.23
CA SER A 2 -41.49 51.50 -47.01
C SER A 2 -40.13 50.77 -46.98
N MET A 3 -40.05 49.44 -46.91
CA MET A 3 -40.03 48.53 -48.08
C MET A 3 -38.85 48.91 -49.02
N GLN A 4 -37.85 48.09 -49.37
CA GLN A 4 -37.61 46.65 -49.29
C GLN A 4 -36.23 46.38 -49.94
N GLN A 5 -35.56 45.27 -49.56
CA GLN A 5 -34.75 44.40 -50.45
C GLN A 5 -33.38 44.86 -51.01
N LYS A 6 -32.26 44.31 -50.45
CA LYS A 6 -31.43 43.21 -51.02
C LYS A 6 -29.97 43.19 -50.51
N LEU A 7 -29.59 42.02 -50.00
CA LEU A 7 -28.29 41.31 -50.07
C LEU A 7 -26.97 41.94 -49.56
N LYS A 8 -26.34 41.13 -48.69
CA LYS A 8 -24.90 40.85 -48.50
C LYS A 8 -24.04 41.95 -47.86
N ALA A 9 -23.56 41.68 -46.64
CA ALA A 9 -22.16 41.31 -46.36
C ALA A 9 -21.84 41.50 -44.85
N SER A 10 -21.32 40.42 -44.26
CA SER A 10 -20.30 40.36 -43.19
C SER A 10 -20.49 41.07 -41.83
N LEU A 11 -20.22 40.27 -40.79
CA LEU A 11 -19.55 40.63 -39.52
C LEU A 11 -20.23 41.66 -38.59
N SER A 12 -20.63 41.21 -37.40
CA SER A 12 -20.67 41.97 -36.12
C SER A 12 -20.99 40.98 -34.99
N VAL A 13 -20.13 40.77 -33.99
CA VAL A 13 -20.06 41.52 -32.71
C VAL A 13 -21.35 41.38 -31.88
N LEU A 14 -21.25 40.51 -30.86
CA LEU A 14 -21.66 40.63 -29.45
C LEU A 14 -22.99 41.32 -29.04
N LEU A 15 -23.76 40.58 -28.22
CA LEU A 15 -24.81 40.99 -27.25
C LEU A 15 -26.11 41.61 -27.83
N ALA A 16 -27.34 41.27 -27.40
CA ALA A 16 -27.87 40.39 -26.38
C ALA A 16 -29.40 40.23 -26.60
N ALA A 17 -29.97 39.17 -26.03
CA ALA A 17 -31.37 38.99 -25.66
C ALA A 17 -32.40 38.68 -26.77
N THR A 18 -32.77 37.41 -26.88
CA THR A 18 -34.12 36.99 -26.46
C THR A 18 -34.19 35.47 -26.22
N MET A 19 -34.44 35.13 -24.96
CA MET A 19 -35.05 33.92 -24.41
C MET A 19 -36.13 33.30 -25.34
N LEU A 20 -36.45 32.01 -25.40
CA LEU A 20 -36.21 30.78 -24.62
C LEU A 20 -36.71 29.65 -25.57
N THR A 21 -36.04 28.52 -25.80
CA THR A 21 -36.31 27.25 -25.11
C THR A 21 -35.55 26.10 -25.77
N SER A 22 -35.16 25.13 -24.93
CA SER A 22 -34.69 23.75 -25.19
C SER A 22 -33.17 23.48 -25.29
N ALA A 23 -32.67 22.92 -24.18
CA ALA A 23 -31.53 22.01 -24.03
C ALA A 23 -30.10 22.55 -24.23
N LEU A 24 -29.53 23.11 -23.16
CA LEU A 24 -28.08 23.14 -22.93
C LEU A 24 -27.75 22.14 -21.82
N ALA A 25 -27.08 21.05 -22.19
CA ALA A 25 -26.28 20.27 -21.27
C ALA A 25 -25.10 21.15 -20.83
N VAL A 26 -25.07 21.49 -19.54
CA VAL A 26 -23.91 22.09 -18.89
C VAL A 26 -22.80 21.04 -18.94
N MET A 27 -21.78 21.29 -19.75
CA MET A 27 -20.51 20.58 -19.62
C MET A 27 -19.77 21.20 -18.43
N PRO A 28 -19.41 20.42 -17.40
CA PRO A 28 -18.51 20.89 -16.37
C PRO A 28 -17.09 20.94 -16.96
N GLU A 29 -16.44 22.11 -16.89
CA GLU A 29 -14.99 22.21 -16.98
C GLU A 29 -14.40 21.48 -15.77
N THR A 30 -14.02 20.22 -15.98
CA THR A 30 -13.15 19.49 -15.07
C THR A 30 -11.71 19.84 -15.42
N GLU A 31 -11.08 20.69 -14.62
CA GLU A 31 -9.62 20.65 -14.47
C GLU A 31 -9.28 19.27 -13.88
N PRO A 32 -8.48 18.43 -14.55
CA PRO A 32 -8.10 17.13 -14.02
C PRO A 32 -7.15 17.35 -12.84
N SER A 33 -7.59 17.00 -11.63
CA SER A 33 -6.69 16.86 -10.49
C SER A 33 -5.79 15.64 -10.73
N VAL A 34 -4.57 15.90 -11.19
CA VAL A 34 -3.51 14.88 -11.27
C VAL A 34 -3.08 14.58 -9.84
N TYR A 35 -3.51 13.43 -9.30
CA TYR A 35 -2.85 12.86 -8.13
C TYR A 35 -1.42 12.49 -8.55
N ALA A 36 -0.42 13.02 -7.84
CA ALA A 36 0.95 12.52 -7.99
C ALA A 36 0.96 11.07 -7.51
N ALA A 37 1.19 10.13 -8.43
CA ALA A 37 1.43 8.74 -8.08
C ALA A 37 2.84 8.60 -7.51
N ASP A 38 3.05 7.66 -6.60
CA ASP A 38 4.39 7.36 -6.08
C ASP A 38 5.33 7.00 -7.24
N THR A 39 6.58 7.45 -7.19
CA THR A 39 7.57 7.13 -8.23
C THR A 39 7.73 5.62 -8.33
N VAL A 40 7.66 5.08 -9.55
CA VAL A 40 7.99 3.69 -9.80
C VAL A 40 9.50 3.56 -9.82
N VAL A 41 10.05 2.88 -8.83
CA VAL A 41 11.48 2.54 -8.80
C VAL A 41 11.66 1.15 -9.36
N VAL A 42 12.60 0.97 -10.28
CA VAL A 42 12.97 -0.32 -10.88
C VAL A 42 14.39 -0.67 -10.45
N ASN A 43 14.56 -1.77 -9.72
CA ASN A 43 15.84 -2.22 -9.19
C ASN A 43 16.34 -3.43 -9.97
N THR A 44 17.28 -3.20 -10.88
CA THR A 44 17.87 -4.23 -11.75
C THR A 44 18.72 -5.22 -10.97
N GLY A 45 19.22 -4.83 -9.79
CA GLY A 45 20.05 -5.67 -8.92
C GLY A 45 19.26 -6.75 -8.19
N LYS A 46 17.95 -6.55 -7.96
CA LYS A 46 17.09 -7.50 -7.26
C LYS A 46 16.28 -8.35 -8.24
N GLU A 47 16.74 -9.57 -8.46
CA GLU A 47 16.17 -10.54 -9.39
C GLU A 47 15.18 -11.51 -8.72
N TYR A 48 14.20 -11.98 -9.49
CA TYR A 48 13.26 -13.04 -9.12
C TYR A 48 13.33 -14.20 -10.13
N GLN A 49 12.20 -14.68 -10.65
CA GLN A 49 12.17 -15.81 -11.55
C GLN A 49 12.60 -15.45 -12.98
N THR A 50 13.29 -16.40 -13.64
CA THR A 50 13.50 -16.37 -15.09
C THR A 50 12.19 -16.66 -15.81
N ILE A 51 11.94 -15.89 -16.87
CA ILE A 51 10.76 -16.02 -17.70
C ILE A 51 10.97 -17.11 -18.75
N ASP A 52 10.08 -18.09 -18.74
CA ASP A 52 10.04 -19.19 -19.69
C ASP A 52 9.23 -18.85 -20.94
N GLY A 53 8.24 -17.95 -20.82
CA GLY A 53 7.51 -17.38 -21.95
C GLY A 53 6.00 -17.30 -21.79
N PHE A 54 5.33 -17.00 -22.90
CA PHE A 54 3.89 -16.78 -22.97
C PHE A 54 3.31 -17.55 -24.14
N GLY A 55 2.07 -18.03 -24.02
CA GLY A 55 1.53 -18.93 -25.04
C GLY A 55 0.04 -19.18 -24.99
N GLY A 56 -0.36 -20.22 -25.71
CA GLY A 56 -1.71 -20.76 -25.62
C GLY A 56 -1.82 -22.20 -26.13
N MET A 57 -3.03 -22.74 -26.02
CA MET A 57 -3.39 -24.09 -26.45
C MET A 57 -3.78 -24.15 -27.93
N ASN A 58 -3.33 -25.20 -28.60
CA ASN A 58 -3.90 -25.67 -29.86
C ASN A 58 -4.51 -27.07 -29.68
N HIS A 59 -5.79 -27.23 -30.02
CA HIS A 59 -6.53 -28.46 -29.78
C HIS A 59 -7.43 -28.85 -30.99
N PRO A 60 -6.83 -29.21 -32.14
CA PRO A 60 -7.55 -29.50 -33.38
C PRO A 60 -8.56 -30.65 -33.28
N GLU A 61 -8.37 -31.55 -32.33
CA GLU A 61 -9.26 -32.68 -32.05
C GLU A 61 -10.66 -32.22 -31.61
N TRP A 62 -10.74 -31.16 -30.82
CA TRP A 62 -11.99 -30.64 -30.26
C TRP A 62 -12.54 -29.45 -31.05
N THR A 63 -11.66 -28.58 -31.55
CA THR A 63 -12.08 -27.42 -32.37
C THR A 63 -12.45 -27.82 -33.80
N GLY A 64 -12.12 -29.05 -34.22
CA GLY A 64 -12.36 -29.58 -35.57
C GLY A 64 -11.44 -29.01 -36.64
N SER A 65 -10.53 -28.09 -36.29
CA SER A 65 -9.57 -27.51 -37.23
C SER A 65 -8.32 -26.98 -36.53
N ASP A 66 -7.16 -27.30 -37.11
CA ASP A 66 -5.85 -26.81 -36.67
C ASP A 66 -5.64 -25.33 -37.04
N LEU A 67 -4.60 -24.70 -36.50
CA LEU A 67 -4.13 -23.40 -36.99
C LEU A 67 -3.61 -23.53 -38.43
N THR A 68 -3.97 -22.58 -39.28
CA THR A 68 -3.40 -22.48 -40.64
C THR A 68 -1.96 -21.95 -40.58
N ASP A 69 -1.18 -22.07 -41.66
CA ASP A 69 0.20 -21.55 -41.69
C ASP A 69 0.27 -20.05 -41.34
N ALA A 70 -0.67 -19.25 -41.84
CA ALA A 70 -0.76 -17.83 -41.51
C ALA A 70 -1.08 -17.58 -40.03
N GLN A 71 -1.93 -18.43 -39.43
CA GLN A 71 -2.26 -18.33 -38.01
C GLN A 71 -1.11 -18.82 -37.12
N ARG A 72 -0.35 -19.83 -37.55
CA ARG A 72 0.88 -20.28 -36.88
C ARG A 72 1.94 -19.17 -36.86
N GLN A 73 2.19 -18.56 -38.02
CA GLN A 73 3.09 -17.40 -38.11
C GLN A 73 2.62 -16.25 -37.23
N LYS A 74 1.32 -15.95 -37.26
CA LYS A 74 0.74 -14.90 -36.42
C LYS A 74 0.80 -15.20 -34.92
N ALA A 75 0.69 -16.46 -34.51
CA ALA A 75 0.80 -16.83 -33.11
C ALA A 75 2.25 -16.74 -32.61
N PHE A 76 3.19 -17.31 -33.36
CA PHE A 76 4.56 -17.56 -32.88
C PHE A 76 5.62 -16.61 -33.42
N GLY A 77 5.33 -15.87 -34.48
CA GLY A 77 6.19 -14.79 -34.96
C GLY A 77 6.11 -13.56 -34.05
N ASN A 78 7.10 -12.67 -34.13
CA ASN A 78 7.17 -11.45 -33.31
C ASN A 78 7.14 -10.13 -34.12
N GLY A 79 6.68 -10.16 -35.37
CA GLY A 79 6.46 -8.99 -36.24
C GLY A 79 5.28 -8.10 -35.83
N LYS A 80 4.92 -7.13 -36.68
CA LYS A 80 3.93 -6.08 -36.38
C LYS A 80 2.51 -6.61 -36.10
N ASP A 81 2.08 -7.65 -36.80
CA ASP A 81 0.74 -8.26 -36.67
C ASP A 81 0.86 -9.72 -36.19
N GLU A 82 1.73 -9.92 -35.19
CA GLU A 82 2.04 -11.23 -34.63
C GLU A 82 2.13 -11.15 -33.09
N LEU A 83 1.68 -12.21 -32.41
CA LEU A 83 1.49 -12.28 -30.95
C LEU A 83 2.80 -12.49 -30.18
N GLY A 84 3.85 -13.01 -30.81
CA GLY A 84 5.13 -13.27 -30.15
C GLY A 84 5.10 -14.42 -29.15
N PHE A 85 4.15 -15.36 -29.25
CA PHE A 85 4.10 -16.49 -28.33
C PHE A 85 5.33 -17.39 -28.47
N THR A 86 5.80 -17.86 -27.31
CA THR A 86 7.00 -18.70 -27.16
C THR A 86 6.71 -20.01 -26.45
N ILE A 87 5.44 -20.24 -26.08
CA ILE A 87 4.95 -21.50 -25.55
C ILE A 87 3.72 -21.96 -26.36
N LEU A 88 3.68 -23.26 -26.67
CA LEU A 88 2.52 -23.93 -27.23
C LEU A 88 2.14 -25.10 -26.33
N ARG A 89 0.86 -25.16 -25.93
CA ARG A 89 0.26 -26.34 -25.31
C ARG A 89 -0.46 -27.18 -26.36
N ILE A 90 -0.33 -28.51 -26.27
CA ILE A 90 -1.05 -29.46 -27.12
C ILE A 90 -1.70 -30.59 -26.31
N PHE A 91 -2.65 -31.28 -26.93
CA PHE A 91 -3.36 -32.40 -26.33
C PHE A 91 -2.65 -33.73 -26.53
N VAL A 92 -2.52 -34.52 -25.46
CA VAL A 92 -2.16 -35.94 -25.54
C VAL A 92 -3.44 -36.75 -25.76
N ASN A 93 -3.76 -37.07 -27.01
CA ASN A 93 -4.97 -37.82 -27.32
C ASN A 93 -4.88 -39.27 -26.79
N PRO A 94 -5.93 -39.80 -26.11
CA PRO A 94 -5.94 -41.19 -25.64
C PRO A 94 -5.86 -42.22 -26.78
N ASP A 95 -6.31 -41.87 -28.00
CA ASP A 95 -6.16 -42.68 -29.20
C ASP A 95 -4.91 -42.25 -30.00
N SER A 96 -3.88 -43.11 -29.99
CA SER A 96 -2.61 -42.83 -30.65
C SER A 96 -2.71 -42.65 -32.16
N ASN A 97 -3.79 -43.14 -32.80
CA ASN A 97 -4.02 -42.92 -34.23
C ASN A 97 -4.37 -41.47 -34.56
N GLN A 98 -4.65 -40.63 -33.55
CA GLN A 98 -5.02 -39.24 -33.71
C GLN A 98 -3.90 -38.25 -33.36
N TRP A 99 -2.74 -38.72 -32.87
CA TRP A 99 -1.61 -37.86 -32.51
C TRP A 99 -1.08 -37.02 -33.70
N ASN A 100 -1.35 -37.45 -34.93
CA ASN A 100 -1.00 -36.70 -36.14
C ASN A 100 -1.77 -35.37 -36.30
N LYS A 101 -2.86 -35.14 -35.56
CA LYS A 101 -3.67 -33.92 -35.68
C LYS A 101 -2.97 -32.70 -35.10
N ALA A 102 -2.34 -32.81 -33.93
CA ALA A 102 -1.60 -31.71 -33.29
C ALA A 102 -0.18 -31.52 -33.85
N ALA A 103 0.38 -32.53 -34.51
CA ALA A 103 1.76 -32.55 -34.99
C ALA A 103 2.16 -31.37 -35.93
N PRO A 104 1.32 -30.93 -36.89
CA PRO A 104 1.71 -29.85 -37.81
C PRO A 104 2.02 -28.52 -37.13
N THR A 105 1.12 -28.04 -36.26
CA THR A 105 1.34 -26.79 -35.50
C THR A 105 2.48 -26.94 -34.49
N ALA A 106 2.61 -28.09 -33.83
CA ALA A 106 3.72 -28.36 -32.91
C ALA A 106 5.09 -28.37 -33.62
N LYS A 107 5.15 -28.93 -34.84
CA LYS A 107 6.34 -28.91 -35.68
C LYS A 107 6.73 -27.51 -36.09
N PHE A 108 5.76 -26.70 -36.53
CA PHE A 108 6.02 -25.30 -36.84
C PHE A 108 6.57 -24.56 -35.62
N ALA A 109 5.91 -24.68 -34.47
CA ALA A 109 6.32 -24.05 -33.22
C ALA A 109 7.77 -24.44 -32.84
N SER A 110 8.07 -25.74 -32.80
CA SER A 110 9.41 -26.24 -32.46
C SER A 110 10.50 -25.72 -33.42
N GLN A 111 10.22 -25.65 -34.72
CA GLN A 111 11.14 -25.10 -35.71
C GLN A 111 11.43 -23.59 -35.54
N HIS A 112 10.56 -22.88 -34.81
CA HIS A 112 10.72 -21.45 -34.50
C HIS A 112 11.17 -21.20 -33.05
N GLY A 113 11.68 -22.22 -32.36
CA GLY A 113 12.20 -22.09 -30.99
C GLY A 113 11.13 -21.95 -29.91
N VAL A 114 9.87 -22.26 -30.23
CA VAL A 114 8.76 -22.25 -29.27
C VAL A 114 8.81 -23.53 -28.42
N LYS A 115 8.69 -23.38 -27.09
CA LYS A 115 8.57 -24.52 -26.18
C LYS A 115 7.21 -25.19 -26.37
N VAL A 116 7.20 -26.48 -26.66
CA VAL A 116 5.95 -27.25 -26.79
C VAL A 116 5.80 -28.16 -25.58
N PHE A 117 4.70 -28.05 -24.84
CA PHE A 117 4.35 -29.01 -23.80
C PHE A 117 2.98 -29.64 -24.07
N ALA A 118 2.75 -30.82 -23.50
CA ALA A 118 1.55 -31.59 -23.78
C ALA A 118 0.85 -32.04 -22.51
N SER A 119 -0.49 -31.97 -22.50
CA SER A 119 -1.30 -32.40 -21.36
C SER A 119 -2.33 -33.45 -21.78
N PRO A 120 -2.49 -34.55 -21.02
CA PRO A 120 -3.56 -35.52 -21.20
C PRO A 120 -4.80 -35.13 -20.40
N TRP A 121 -5.99 -35.31 -20.99
CA TRP A 121 -7.28 -35.25 -20.26
C TRP A 121 -7.72 -36.65 -19.83
N GLU A 122 -7.51 -37.62 -20.72
CA GLU A 122 -7.93 -39.00 -20.52
C GLU A 122 -6.78 -39.95 -20.89
N PRO A 123 -6.60 -41.07 -20.15
CA PRO A 123 -5.76 -42.17 -20.60
C PRO A 123 -6.47 -42.95 -21.72
N PRO A 124 -5.76 -43.85 -22.43
CA PRO A 124 -6.39 -44.83 -23.31
C PRO A 124 -7.57 -45.54 -22.63
N SER A 125 -8.68 -45.68 -23.34
CA SER A 125 -9.95 -46.17 -22.76
C SER A 125 -9.86 -47.57 -22.14
N ASN A 126 -8.92 -48.40 -22.58
CA ASN A 126 -8.66 -49.72 -22.02
C ASN A 126 -7.85 -49.70 -20.71
N LEU A 127 -7.35 -48.54 -20.29
CA LEU A 127 -6.62 -48.36 -19.03
C LEU A 127 -7.46 -47.72 -17.93
N ALA A 128 -8.55 -47.03 -18.26
CA ALA A 128 -9.41 -46.36 -17.29
C ALA A 128 -10.68 -47.15 -16.96
N GLU A 129 -11.29 -46.80 -15.85
CA GLU A 129 -12.63 -47.21 -15.43
C GLU A 129 -13.51 -45.97 -15.19
N SER A 130 -14.83 -46.14 -15.11
CA SER A 130 -15.73 -45.04 -14.71
C SER A 130 -15.48 -44.67 -13.25
N ASP A 131 -15.43 -43.36 -12.95
CA ASP A 131 -15.24 -42.89 -11.58
C ASP A 131 -16.59 -42.60 -10.91
N SER A 132 -16.70 -43.00 -9.64
CA SER A 132 -17.86 -42.71 -8.79
C SER A 132 -17.60 -41.54 -7.83
N ASN A 133 -16.38 -40.98 -7.81
CA ASN A 133 -15.95 -39.93 -6.89
C ASN A 133 -15.85 -38.54 -7.54
N GLY A 134 -16.64 -38.30 -8.58
CA GLY A 134 -16.78 -36.98 -9.22
C GLY A 134 -15.96 -36.78 -10.50
N GLY A 135 -15.09 -37.72 -10.87
CA GLY A 135 -14.52 -37.79 -12.22
C GLY A 135 -15.47 -38.44 -13.23
N LYS A 136 -15.21 -38.24 -14.53
CA LYS A 136 -15.77 -39.11 -15.58
C LYS A 136 -15.06 -40.47 -15.57
N LEU A 137 -13.74 -40.42 -15.44
CA LEU A 137 -12.86 -41.58 -15.45
C LEU A 137 -11.93 -41.57 -14.23
N HIS A 138 -11.48 -42.76 -13.86
CA HIS A 138 -10.43 -42.99 -12.87
C HIS A 138 -9.38 -43.94 -13.49
N LEU A 139 -8.10 -43.70 -13.21
CA LEU A 139 -7.02 -44.60 -13.63
C LEU A 139 -6.64 -45.52 -12.46
N PRO A 140 -6.90 -46.84 -12.54
CA PRO A 140 -6.49 -47.76 -11.48
C PRO A 140 -4.97 -47.84 -11.35
N LYS A 141 -4.47 -47.93 -10.11
CA LYS A 141 -3.04 -48.05 -9.82
C LYS A 141 -2.35 -49.21 -10.56
N SER A 142 -3.06 -50.31 -10.82
CA SER A 142 -2.55 -51.43 -11.62
C SER A 142 -2.12 -51.03 -13.04
N ASN A 143 -2.67 -49.93 -13.58
CA ASN A 143 -2.42 -49.44 -14.93
C ASN A 143 -1.43 -48.27 -14.98
N TYR A 144 -0.88 -47.80 -13.85
CA TYR A 144 0.04 -46.64 -13.83
C TYR A 144 1.30 -46.85 -14.69
N THR A 145 1.86 -48.06 -14.73
CA THR A 145 3.01 -48.34 -15.62
C THR A 145 2.62 -48.28 -17.10
N ALA A 146 1.45 -48.80 -17.47
CA ALA A 146 0.96 -48.73 -18.84
C ALA A 146 0.65 -47.27 -19.26
N TYR A 147 0.16 -46.45 -18.32
CA TYR A 147 -0.09 -45.04 -18.55
C TYR A 147 1.21 -44.23 -18.73
N ALA A 148 2.21 -44.44 -17.86
CA ALA A 148 3.53 -43.85 -18.04
C ALA A 148 4.15 -44.23 -19.41
N GLN A 149 3.97 -45.48 -19.84
CA GLN A 149 4.39 -45.90 -21.18
C GLN A 149 3.62 -45.19 -22.30
N HIS A 150 2.32 -44.93 -22.14
CA HIS A 150 1.52 -44.18 -23.11
C HIS A 150 2.05 -42.73 -23.25
N LEU A 151 2.32 -42.05 -22.15
CA LEU A 151 2.92 -40.71 -22.15
C LEU A 151 4.31 -40.71 -22.83
N ASN A 152 5.14 -41.71 -22.52
CA ASN A 152 6.44 -41.89 -23.14
C ASN A 152 6.33 -42.15 -24.66
N ASN A 153 5.35 -42.95 -25.08
CA ASN A 153 5.08 -43.23 -26.49
C ASN A 153 4.64 -41.96 -27.24
N PHE A 154 3.83 -41.10 -26.63
CA PHE A 154 3.46 -39.81 -27.21
C PHE A 154 4.67 -38.91 -27.37
N GLY A 155 5.50 -38.76 -26.33
CA GLY A 155 6.72 -37.95 -26.41
C GLY A 155 7.68 -38.45 -27.50
N ASN A 156 7.87 -39.76 -27.60
CA ASN A 156 8.69 -40.38 -28.66
C ASN A 156 8.07 -40.17 -30.06
N TYR A 157 6.74 -40.25 -30.18
CA TYR A 157 6.06 -39.95 -31.43
C TYR A 157 6.31 -38.51 -31.88
N MET A 158 6.14 -37.53 -30.97
CA MET A 158 6.38 -36.11 -31.27
C MET A 158 7.83 -35.87 -31.65
N LYS A 159 8.79 -36.49 -30.95
CA LYS A 159 10.21 -36.44 -31.29
C LYS A 159 10.48 -36.95 -32.70
N ASN A 160 9.83 -38.04 -33.13
CA ASN A 160 9.92 -38.56 -34.49
C ASN A 160 9.29 -37.63 -35.55
N GLN A 161 8.36 -36.75 -35.16
CA GLN A 161 7.83 -35.69 -36.03
C GLN A 161 8.74 -34.46 -36.11
N GLY A 162 9.86 -34.45 -35.36
CA GLY A 162 10.77 -33.32 -35.23
C GLY A 162 10.34 -32.30 -34.18
N VAL A 163 9.56 -32.72 -33.17
CA VAL A 163 9.13 -31.89 -32.05
C VAL A 163 9.74 -32.45 -30.77
N ASP A 164 10.74 -31.77 -30.22
CA ASP A 164 11.26 -32.09 -28.89
C ASP A 164 10.38 -31.42 -27.85
N LEU A 165 9.54 -32.21 -27.17
CA LEU A 165 8.66 -31.66 -26.14
C LEU A 165 9.51 -31.09 -25.01
N TYR A 166 9.15 -29.90 -24.53
CA TYR A 166 9.73 -29.30 -23.35
C TYR A 166 9.33 -30.04 -22.09
N ALA A 167 8.05 -30.46 -22.01
CA ALA A 167 7.50 -31.26 -20.93
C ALA A 167 6.22 -32.01 -21.37
N ILE A 168 5.85 -33.01 -20.58
CA ILE A 168 4.54 -33.67 -20.63
C ILE A 168 3.93 -33.69 -19.23
N SER A 169 2.65 -33.33 -19.13
CA SER A 169 1.92 -33.33 -17.87
C SER A 169 1.38 -34.71 -17.51
N VAL A 170 1.23 -34.97 -16.22
CA VAL A 170 0.58 -36.18 -15.70
C VAL A 170 -0.92 -36.17 -16.00
N GLN A 171 -1.60 -35.04 -15.82
CA GLN A 171 -3.05 -34.94 -15.95
C GLN A 171 -3.45 -33.46 -16.03
N ASN A 172 -4.38 -33.12 -16.93
CA ASN A 172 -5.09 -31.86 -16.91
C ASN A 172 -6.15 -31.83 -15.81
N GLU A 173 -6.16 -30.80 -14.97
CA GLU A 173 -7.22 -30.49 -13.99
C GLU A 173 -7.70 -31.73 -13.21
N PRO A 174 -6.80 -32.42 -12.49
CA PRO A 174 -7.12 -33.67 -11.80
C PRO A 174 -8.22 -33.50 -10.73
N ASP A 175 -8.38 -32.28 -10.20
CA ASP A 175 -9.35 -31.89 -9.18
C ASP A 175 -10.61 -31.20 -9.73
N TYR A 176 -10.77 -31.10 -11.05
CA TYR A 176 -11.98 -30.57 -11.71
C TYR A 176 -12.46 -31.47 -12.86
N ALA A 177 -12.41 -32.79 -12.65
CA ALA A 177 -12.45 -33.78 -13.72
C ALA A 177 -13.82 -34.38 -14.04
N SER A 178 -14.92 -33.63 -13.87
CA SER A 178 -16.28 -34.17 -14.13
C SER A 178 -16.48 -34.65 -15.58
N GLU A 179 -15.70 -34.15 -16.52
CA GLU A 179 -15.72 -34.53 -17.93
C GLU A 179 -14.51 -35.35 -18.38
N TRP A 180 -13.56 -35.64 -17.49
CA TRP A 180 -12.32 -36.37 -17.80
C TRP A 180 -11.80 -37.19 -16.59
N THR A 181 -10.49 -37.41 -16.49
CA THR A 181 -9.91 -38.33 -15.50
C THR A 181 -9.54 -37.62 -14.21
N ARG A 182 -10.18 -38.01 -13.10
CA ARG A 182 -9.89 -37.48 -11.77
C ARG A 182 -8.67 -38.18 -11.19
N TRP A 183 -7.83 -37.39 -10.52
CA TRP A 183 -6.77 -37.88 -9.64
C TRP A 183 -6.89 -37.17 -8.30
N SER A 184 -6.63 -37.89 -7.21
CA SER A 184 -6.50 -37.29 -5.88
C SER A 184 -5.09 -36.75 -5.69
N THR A 185 -4.89 -35.94 -4.65
CA THR A 185 -3.56 -35.47 -4.29
C THR A 185 -2.62 -36.63 -3.92
N ASP A 186 -3.15 -37.71 -3.33
CA ASP A 186 -2.38 -38.92 -3.00
C ASP A 186 -2.04 -39.76 -4.23
N GLU A 187 -3.00 -39.97 -5.14
CA GLU A 187 -2.79 -40.69 -6.41
C GLU A 187 -1.73 -39.99 -7.27
N THR A 188 -1.81 -38.67 -7.38
CA THR A 188 -0.84 -37.86 -8.14
C THR A 188 0.55 -37.96 -7.53
N THR A 189 0.66 -37.83 -6.20
CA THR A 189 1.94 -37.92 -5.48
C THR A 189 2.54 -39.34 -5.60
N ASP A 190 1.71 -40.39 -5.48
CA ASP A 190 2.13 -41.79 -5.64
C ASP A 190 2.60 -42.09 -7.07
N PHE A 191 1.91 -41.58 -8.08
CA PHE A 191 2.32 -41.72 -9.48
C PHE A 191 3.68 -41.07 -9.72
N LEU A 192 3.86 -39.83 -9.28
CA LEU A 192 5.13 -39.11 -9.38
C LEU A 192 6.26 -39.87 -8.66
N ALA A 193 6.02 -40.33 -7.43
CA ALA A 193 7.04 -41.01 -6.63
C ALA A 193 7.51 -42.36 -7.22
N ASN A 194 6.62 -43.08 -7.91
CA ASN A 194 6.86 -44.50 -8.23
C ASN A 194 6.79 -44.85 -9.73
N TYR A 195 6.36 -43.92 -10.58
CA TYR A 195 6.13 -44.21 -12.01
C TYR A 195 6.58 -43.10 -12.96
N ALA A 196 6.69 -41.84 -12.51
CA ALA A 196 7.11 -40.74 -13.39
C ALA A 196 8.55 -40.86 -13.89
N ASP A 197 9.44 -41.52 -13.15
CA ASP A 197 10.82 -41.83 -13.58
C ASP A 197 10.89 -42.73 -14.83
N LYS A 198 9.80 -43.42 -15.18
CA LYS A 198 9.68 -44.21 -16.41
C LYS A 198 9.38 -43.35 -17.64
N ILE A 199 8.93 -42.11 -17.45
CA ILE A 199 8.71 -41.15 -18.53
C ILE A 199 10.06 -40.53 -18.86
N THR A 200 10.66 -41.00 -19.95
CA THR A 200 12.04 -40.66 -20.34
C THR A 200 12.12 -39.88 -21.65
N SER A 201 10.98 -39.71 -22.33
CA SER A 201 10.90 -38.97 -23.59
C SER A 201 11.08 -37.46 -23.43
N THR A 202 10.74 -36.90 -22.26
CA THR A 202 10.80 -35.46 -21.95
C THR A 202 10.63 -35.26 -20.43
N ARG A 203 10.64 -34.00 -19.98
CA ARG A 203 10.39 -33.58 -18.60
C ARG A 203 8.95 -33.86 -18.16
N VAL A 204 8.72 -34.06 -16.87
CA VAL A 204 7.40 -34.32 -16.28
C VAL A 204 6.86 -33.08 -15.57
N MET A 205 5.65 -32.67 -15.95
CA MET A 205 4.89 -31.58 -15.32
C MET A 205 3.72 -32.13 -14.48
N SER A 206 3.43 -31.48 -13.35
CA SER A 206 2.28 -31.81 -12.49
C SER A 206 2.01 -30.62 -11.55
N PRO A 207 0.83 -30.49 -10.90
CA PRO A 207 -0.41 -31.23 -11.07
C PRO A 207 -1.40 -30.64 -12.08
N GLU A 208 -1.19 -29.42 -12.56
CA GLU A 208 -2.17 -28.65 -13.36
C GLU A 208 -3.54 -28.55 -12.69
N SER A 209 -3.57 -28.24 -11.39
CA SER A 209 -4.82 -28.00 -10.64
C SER A 209 -5.64 -26.88 -11.28
N PHE A 210 -6.97 -27.07 -11.37
CA PHE A 210 -7.90 -26.12 -12.02
C PHE A 210 -7.87 -24.71 -11.42
N GLN A 211 -7.67 -24.63 -10.11
CA GLN A 211 -7.64 -23.40 -9.35
C GLN A 211 -6.52 -23.46 -8.34
N TYR A 212 -5.69 -22.42 -8.28
CA TYR A 212 -4.59 -22.29 -7.32
C TYR A 212 -5.10 -21.90 -5.91
N ALA A 213 -6.12 -22.63 -5.45
CA ALA A 213 -6.84 -22.36 -4.22
C ALA A 213 -5.98 -22.60 -2.97
N PRO A 214 -6.14 -21.79 -1.92
CA PRO A 214 -5.45 -21.99 -0.66
C PRO A 214 -5.89 -23.32 -0.02
N GLU A 215 -5.02 -23.94 0.78
CA GLU A 215 -5.33 -25.24 1.42
C GLU A 215 -6.55 -25.17 2.36
N THR A 216 -6.87 -23.98 2.85
CA THR A 216 -8.02 -23.69 3.72
C THR A 216 -9.33 -23.55 2.95
N ALA A 217 -9.32 -23.59 1.62
CA ALA A 217 -10.52 -23.50 0.80
C ALA A 217 -11.46 -24.70 1.06
N SER A 218 -12.58 -24.45 1.74
CA SER A 218 -13.54 -25.49 2.11
C SER A 218 -14.27 -26.12 0.92
N TRP A 219 -14.33 -25.41 -0.23
CA TRP A 219 -14.94 -25.91 -1.47
C TRP A 219 -14.00 -26.82 -2.27
N VAL A 220 -12.68 -26.78 -2.03
CA VAL A 220 -11.69 -27.68 -2.63
C VAL A 220 -11.24 -28.71 -1.58
N LYS A 221 -12.02 -29.79 -1.45
CA LYS A 221 -11.77 -30.84 -0.46
C LYS A 221 -10.40 -31.49 -0.65
N ASP A 222 -10.09 -31.88 -1.88
CA ASP A 222 -8.83 -32.49 -2.29
C ASP A 222 -8.39 -31.88 -3.62
N GLY A 223 -7.39 -30.99 -3.59
CA GLY A 223 -6.97 -30.20 -4.76
C GLY A 223 -6.26 -28.90 -4.38
N GLY A 224 -6.11 -28.00 -5.36
CA GLY A 224 -5.44 -26.71 -5.17
C GLY A 224 -4.03 -26.83 -4.64
N LYS A 225 -3.64 -25.95 -3.70
CA LYS A 225 -2.28 -25.94 -3.12
C LYS A 225 -1.87 -27.23 -2.41
N LYS A 226 -2.83 -28.09 -2.02
CA LYS A 226 -2.56 -29.38 -1.35
C LYS A 226 -1.77 -30.34 -2.25
N TYR A 227 -1.92 -30.28 -3.57
CA TYR A 227 -1.10 -31.09 -4.49
C TYR A 227 0.38 -30.80 -4.32
N TYR A 228 0.73 -29.51 -4.43
CA TYR A 228 2.11 -29.05 -4.40
C TYR A 228 2.74 -29.33 -3.04
N THR A 229 2.02 -29.08 -1.93
CA THR A 229 2.49 -29.41 -0.59
C THR A 229 2.79 -30.90 -0.43
N LYS A 230 1.92 -31.79 -0.93
CA LYS A 230 2.18 -33.24 -0.86
C LYS A 230 3.37 -33.66 -1.73
N ILE A 231 3.52 -33.07 -2.92
CA ILE A 231 4.65 -33.35 -3.80
C ILE A 231 5.97 -32.87 -3.16
N LEU A 232 6.02 -31.63 -2.65
CA LEU A 232 7.17 -31.06 -1.94
C LEU A 232 7.58 -31.93 -0.73
N ASN A 233 6.61 -32.43 0.03
CA ASN A 233 6.85 -33.27 1.20
C ASN A 233 7.21 -34.73 0.87
N ASN A 234 7.14 -35.14 -0.40
CA ASN A 234 7.55 -36.48 -0.83
C ASN A 234 8.80 -36.39 -1.71
N GLN A 235 9.96 -36.74 -1.15
CA GLN A 235 11.26 -36.61 -1.82
C GLN A 235 11.32 -37.24 -3.22
N LYS A 236 10.69 -38.41 -3.42
CA LYS A 236 10.68 -39.06 -4.74
C LYS A 236 9.76 -38.36 -5.72
N ALA A 237 8.55 -38.00 -5.28
CA ALA A 237 7.61 -37.26 -6.10
C ALA A 237 8.19 -35.91 -6.53
N PHE A 238 8.77 -35.18 -5.57
CA PHE A 238 9.49 -33.94 -5.85
C PHE A 238 10.61 -34.17 -6.85
N ALA A 239 11.51 -35.14 -6.63
CA ALA A 239 12.62 -35.40 -7.54
C ALA A 239 12.16 -35.69 -8.98
N ASN A 240 11.09 -36.47 -9.15
CA ASN A 240 10.57 -36.90 -10.45
C ASN A 240 9.62 -35.89 -11.12
N CYS A 241 9.26 -34.78 -10.47
CA CYS A 241 8.43 -33.71 -11.03
C CYS A 241 9.33 -32.55 -11.46
N ASP A 242 9.64 -32.41 -12.75
CA ASP A 242 10.64 -31.44 -13.23
C ASP A 242 10.19 -29.97 -13.14
N LEU A 243 8.88 -29.72 -13.24
CA LEU A 243 8.27 -28.40 -13.14
C LEU A 243 6.81 -28.48 -12.68
N PHE A 244 6.35 -27.42 -12.04
CA PHE A 244 4.99 -27.33 -11.52
C PHE A 244 4.06 -26.59 -12.48
N GLY A 245 2.91 -27.16 -12.78
CA GLY A 245 1.85 -26.52 -13.57
C GLY A 245 0.62 -26.21 -12.72
N THR A 246 -0.03 -25.07 -12.95
CA THR A 246 -1.31 -24.69 -12.35
C THR A 246 -2.20 -23.98 -13.35
N HIS A 247 -3.51 -24.00 -13.12
CA HIS A 247 -4.48 -23.16 -13.83
C HIS A 247 -5.02 -22.05 -12.92
N PHE A 248 -5.55 -21.00 -13.53
CA PHE A 248 -5.96 -19.78 -12.84
C PHE A 248 -7.47 -19.53 -12.81
N TYR A 249 -8.30 -20.53 -13.10
CA TYR A 249 -9.75 -20.34 -13.09
C TYR A 249 -10.28 -19.97 -11.71
N GLY A 250 -10.88 -18.77 -11.61
CA GLY A 250 -11.37 -18.19 -10.34
C GLY A 250 -10.28 -17.91 -9.30
N THR A 251 -9.00 -18.05 -9.65
CA THR A 251 -7.88 -17.83 -8.73
C THR A 251 -7.74 -16.34 -8.45
N GLN A 252 -7.97 -15.96 -7.19
CA GLN A 252 -7.83 -14.58 -6.75
C GLN A 252 -6.36 -14.21 -6.60
N ARG A 253 -6.03 -12.93 -6.78
CA ARG A 253 -4.66 -12.42 -6.60
C ARG A 253 -4.06 -12.82 -5.24
N ALA A 254 -4.85 -12.73 -4.16
CA ALA A 254 -4.43 -13.09 -2.80
C ALA A 254 -4.10 -14.59 -2.62
N TRP A 255 -4.45 -15.44 -3.58
CA TRP A 255 -4.15 -16.87 -3.56
C TRP A 255 -2.93 -17.23 -4.41
N MET A 256 -2.35 -16.29 -5.15
CA MET A 256 -1.24 -16.58 -6.06
C MET A 256 0.09 -16.77 -5.34
N ASP A 257 0.33 -16.09 -4.22
CA ASP A 257 1.56 -16.22 -3.43
C ASP A 257 1.70 -17.63 -2.81
N PHE A 258 2.82 -18.31 -3.06
CA PHE A 258 3.14 -19.60 -2.44
C PHE A 258 4.66 -19.77 -2.20
N PRO A 259 5.21 -19.14 -1.14
CA PRO A 259 6.65 -19.05 -0.94
C PRO A 259 7.41 -20.38 -0.88
N ALA A 260 6.78 -21.44 -0.35
CA ALA A 260 7.39 -22.76 -0.28
C ALA A 260 7.59 -23.41 -1.66
N LEU A 261 6.68 -23.16 -2.62
CA LEU A 261 6.84 -23.64 -3.98
C LEU A 261 7.85 -22.77 -4.74
N GLU A 262 7.80 -21.46 -4.54
CA GLU A 262 8.67 -20.48 -5.23
C GLU A 262 10.14 -20.67 -4.87
N SER A 263 10.43 -21.03 -3.62
CA SER A 263 11.79 -21.32 -3.14
C SER A 263 12.27 -22.75 -3.44
N CYS A 264 11.45 -23.61 -4.06
CA CYS A 264 11.81 -25.02 -4.26
C CYS A 264 12.86 -25.25 -5.38
N GLY A 265 13.17 -24.23 -6.17
CA GLY A 265 14.16 -24.29 -7.26
C GLY A 265 13.68 -24.95 -8.55
N LYS A 266 12.36 -25.18 -8.71
CA LYS A 266 11.75 -25.68 -9.95
C LYS A 266 10.85 -24.63 -10.58
N PRO A 267 10.76 -24.55 -11.92
CA PRO A 267 9.87 -23.59 -12.58
C PRO A 267 8.40 -23.84 -12.22
N ILE A 268 7.64 -22.75 -12.10
CA ILE A 268 6.19 -22.77 -11.85
C ILE A 268 5.50 -22.10 -13.03
N TRP A 269 4.60 -22.82 -13.68
CA TRP A 269 3.92 -22.37 -14.90
C TRP A 269 2.42 -22.24 -14.65
N MET A 270 1.84 -21.11 -15.05
CA MET A 270 0.40 -21.02 -15.27
C MET A 270 0.10 -21.56 -16.68
N THR A 271 -0.51 -22.75 -16.75
CA THR A 271 -0.60 -23.55 -17.99
C THR A 271 -1.95 -23.50 -18.69
N GLU A 272 -2.97 -22.94 -18.05
CA GLU A 272 -4.27 -22.70 -18.66
C GLU A 272 -5.09 -21.63 -17.92
N VAL A 273 -5.62 -20.68 -18.69
CA VAL A 273 -6.75 -19.85 -18.27
C VAL A 273 -7.42 -19.18 -19.48
N TYR A 274 -8.67 -18.76 -19.30
CA TYR A 274 -9.24 -17.61 -20.01
C TYR A 274 -9.84 -16.64 -18.98
N VAL A 275 -9.64 -15.34 -19.16
CA VAL A 275 -10.17 -14.30 -18.27
C VAL A 275 -10.75 -13.10 -19.05
N PRO A 276 -11.77 -12.41 -18.50
CA PRO A 276 -12.51 -12.80 -17.30
C PRO A 276 -13.57 -13.88 -17.57
N ASN A 277 -13.83 -14.21 -18.84
CA ASN A 277 -14.85 -15.19 -19.25
C ASN A 277 -14.56 -15.77 -20.64
N SER A 278 -15.33 -16.77 -21.05
CA SER A 278 -15.32 -17.37 -22.40
C SER A 278 -16.59 -17.06 -23.21
N SER A 279 -17.45 -16.16 -22.71
CA SER A 279 -18.75 -15.82 -23.29
C SER A 279 -18.77 -14.52 -24.08
N SER A 280 -17.98 -13.53 -23.66
CA SER A 280 -17.90 -12.22 -24.31
C SER A 280 -17.03 -12.27 -25.58
N ASP A 281 -17.24 -11.31 -26.48
CA ASP A 281 -16.36 -11.10 -27.62
C ASP A 281 -14.96 -10.66 -27.14
N ALA A 282 -13.89 -11.21 -27.74
CA ALA A 282 -12.52 -10.93 -27.33
C ALA A 282 -12.06 -9.48 -27.51
N ASP A 283 -12.81 -8.64 -28.23
CA ASP A 283 -12.55 -7.21 -28.40
C ASP A 283 -13.27 -6.32 -27.38
N THR A 284 -14.03 -6.90 -26.45
CA THR A 284 -14.76 -6.14 -25.42
C THR A 284 -13.79 -5.30 -24.57
N TRP A 285 -14.04 -3.99 -24.51
CA TRP A 285 -13.25 -3.01 -23.76
C TRP A 285 -14.12 -2.30 -22.72
N PRO A 286 -13.65 -2.05 -21.49
CA PRO A 286 -12.31 -2.29 -20.95
C PRO A 286 -12.05 -3.71 -20.46
N GLU A 287 -13.00 -4.65 -20.65
CA GLU A 287 -12.92 -6.03 -20.14
C GLU A 287 -11.61 -6.75 -20.48
N ALA A 288 -11.05 -6.53 -21.68
CA ALA A 288 -9.77 -7.13 -22.06
C ALA A 288 -8.62 -6.81 -21.09
N LEU A 289 -8.62 -5.67 -20.39
CA LEU A 289 -7.59 -5.31 -19.41
C LEU A 289 -7.42 -6.33 -18.28
N ASP A 290 -8.45 -7.12 -17.97
CA ASP A 290 -8.38 -8.20 -16.99
C ASP A 290 -7.35 -9.27 -17.39
N VAL A 291 -7.08 -9.43 -18.69
CA VAL A 291 -6.00 -10.31 -19.17
C VAL A 291 -4.63 -9.77 -18.78
N ALA A 292 -4.38 -8.47 -18.97
CA ALA A 292 -3.10 -7.86 -18.63
C ALA A 292 -2.86 -7.85 -17.11
N GLU A 293 -3.91 -7.63 -16.32
CA GLU A 293 -3.87 -7.73 -14.86
C GLU A 293 -3.60 -9.18 -14.41
N ASN A 294 -4.29 -10.16 -15.00
CA ASN A 294 -4.09 -11.56 -14.61
C ASN A 294 -2.67 -12.05 -14.93
N ILE A 295 -2.10 -11.62 -16.07
CA ILE A 295 -0.69 -11.86 -16.38
C ILE A 295 0.22 -11.18 -15.36
N HIS A 296 0.00 -9.88 -15.09
CA HIS A 296 0.77 -9.15 -14.08
C HIS A 296 0.76 -9.90 -12.75
N ASN A 297 -0.42 -10.21 -12.20
CA ASN A 297 -0.57 -10.88 -10.93
C ASN A 297 0.12 -12.26 -10.91
N GLY A 298 0.03 -13.02 -12.00
CA GLY A 298 0.73 -14.31 -12.12
C GLY A 298 2.25 -14.14 -12.05
N MET A 299 2.79 -13.13 -12.74
CA MET A 299 4.22 -12.87 -12.79
C MET A 299 4.76 -12.25 -11.47
N THR A 300 4.04 -11.29 -10.88
CA THR A 300 4.53 -10.53 -9.71
C THR A 300 4.21 -11.18 -8.38
N VAL A 301 3.03 -11.79 -8.25
CA VAL A 301 2.54 -12.38 -6.99
C VAL A 301 2.74 -13.88 -6.95
N GLY A 302 2.44 -14.55 -8.07
CA GLY A 302 2.57 -16.00 -8.16
C GLY A 302 3.97 -16.49 -8.51
N ASN A 303 4.90 -15.57 -8.78
CA ASN A 303 6.25 -15.87 -9.26
C ASN A 303 6.27 -16.89 -10.42
N MET A 304 5.26 -16.83 -11.30
CA MET A 304 5.13 -17.73 -12.43
C MET A 304 6.24 -17.42 -13.46
N SER A 305 6.88 -18.45 -13.98
CA SER A 305 7.83 -18.35 -15.09
C SER A 305 7.14 -18.34 -16.44
N ALA A 306 5.90 -18.84 -16.53
CA ALA A 306 5.15 -18.90 -17.78
C ALA A 306 3.65 -18.61 -17.60
N TYR A 307 3.04 -18.09 -18.66
CA TYR A 307 1.60 -17.86 -18.73
C TYR A 307 1.03 -18.37 -20.06
N VAL A 308 0.10 -19.32 -20.00
CA VAL A 308 -0.47 -19.99 -21.16
C VAL A 308 -1.98 -19.83 -21.16
N TRP A 309 -2.50 -19.16 -22.19
CA TRP A 309 -3.93 -19.06 -22.43
C TRP A 309 -4.51 -20.43 -22.81
N TRP A 310 -5.83 -20.57 -22.73
CA TRP A 310 -6.53 -21.70 -23.34
C TRP A 310 -6.46 -21.63 -24.88
N TYR A 311 -7.54 -21.76 -25.64
CA TYR A 311 -7.42 -21.77 -27.11
C TYR A 311 -6.83 -20.48 -27.70
N ILE A 312 -5.74 -20.61 -28.46
CA ILE A 312 -5.12 -19.49 -29.20
C ILE A 312 -6.15 -18.87 -30.14
N ARG A 313 -6.83 -19.70 -30.94
CA ARG A 313 -7.85 -19.25 -31.90
C ARG A 313 -9.25 -19.57 -31.40
N ARG A 314 -9.98 -18.54 -30.94
CA ARG A 314 -11.39 -18.63 -30.53
C ARG A 314 -12.03 -17.24 -30.49
N SER A 315 -13.36 -17.17 -30.54
CA SER A 315 -14.11 -15.90 -30.44
C SER A 315 -13.77 -15.08 -29.17
N TYR A 316 -13.41 -15.75 -28.08
CA TYR A 316 -12.99 -15.15 -26.80
C TYR A 316 -11.46 -15.14 -26.59
N GLY A 317 -10.70 -15.69 -27.54
CA GLY A 317 -9.26 -15.94 -27.41
C GLY A 317 -8.39 -14.78 -27.91
N PRO A 318 -7.05 -14.93 -27.84
CA PRO A 318 -6.10 -13.91 -28.30
C PRO A 318 -6.12 -13.73 -29.83
N MET A 319 -6.51 -14.76 -30.57
CA MET A 319 -6.76 -14.70 -32.00
C MET A 319 -8.20 -15.09 -32.30
N LYS A 320 -8.90 -14.26 -33.08
CA LYS A 320 -10.28 -14.54 -33.51
C LYS A 320 -10.29 -15.59 -34.62
N GLU A 321 -11.48 -16.15 -34.89
CA GLU A 321 -11.65 -17.19 -35.93
C GLU A 321 -11.22 -16.73 -37.34
N ASN A 322 -11.32 -15.42 -37.62
CA ASN A 322 -10.86 -14.83 -38.88
C ASN A 322 -9.33 -14.63 -38.95
N GLY A 323 -8.58 -15.00 -37.91
CA GLY A 323 -7.13 -14.84 -37.82
C GLY A 323 -6.67 -13.45 -37.41
N ASN A 324 -7.56 -12.53 -36.99
CA ASN A 324 -7.14 -11.24 -36.44
C ASN A 324 -6.81 -11.36 -34.95
N ILE A 325 -5.80 -10.62 -34.49
CA ILE A 325 -5.49 -10.45 -33.07
C ILE A 325 -6.62 -9.66 -32.41
N SER A 326 -7.13 -10.14 -31.28
CA SER A 326 -8.18 -9.48 -30.48
C SER A 326 -7.60 -8.49 -29.47
N LYS A 327 -8.44 -7.70 -28.79
CA LYS A 327 -7.99 -6.88 -27.64
C LYS A 327 -7.35 -7.72 -26.55
N ARG A 328 -7.94 -8.88 -26.20
CA ARG A 328 -7.31 -9.85 -25.28
C ARG A 328 -5.94 -10.32 -25.79
N GLY A 329 -5.80 -10.54 -27.09
CA GLY A 329 -4.52 -10.87 -27.73
C GLY A 329 -3.49 -9.75 -27.61
N TYR A 330 -3.89 -8.49 -27.79
CA TYR A 330 -3.01 -7.35 -27.57
C TYR A 330 -2.59 -7.19 -26.12
N MET A 331 -3.44 -7.56 -25.15
CA MET A 331 -3.04 -7.58 -23.73
C MET A 331 -1.96 -8.62 -23.45
N MET A 332 -2.06 -9.82 -24.05
CA MET A 332 -0.98 -10.79 -23.98
C MET A 332 0.28 -10.29 -24.70
N ALA A 333 0.11 -9.66 -25.87
CA ALA A 333 1.19 -9.13 -26.68
C ALA A 333 2.00 -8.00 -26.00
N GLN A 334 1.41 -7.29 -25.04
CA GLN A 334 2.13 -6.32 -24.21
C GLN A 334 3.23 -6.96 -23.34
N TYR A 335 3.13 -8.26 -23.08
CA TYR A 335 4.17 -9.05 -22.43
C TYR A 335 4.94 -9.87 -23.46
N SER A 336 4.25 -10.75 -24.20
CA SER A 336 4.89 -11.78 -25.01
C SER A 336 5.81 -11.24 -26.10
N LYS A 337 5.58 -10.04 -26.64
CA LYS A 337 6.44 -9.46 -27.68
C LYS A 337 7.76 -8.89 -27.14
N PHE A 338 7.78 -8.48 -25.87
CA PHE A 338 8.84 -7.67 -25.28
C PHE A 338 9.58 -8.41 -24.16
N VAL A 339 8.86 -9.17 -23.34
CA VAL A 339 9.42 -10.06 -22.32
C VAL A 339 9.64 -11.44 -22.96
N ARG A 340 10.89 -11.80 -23.19
CA ARG A 340 11.30 -12.98 -23.96
C ARG A 340 11.82 -14.11 -23.06
N PRO A 341 11.77 -15.37 -23.52
CA PRO A 341 12.35 -16.47 -22.77
C PRO A 341 13.83 -16.21 -22.44
N GLY A 342 14.19 -16.33 -21.17
CA GLY A 342 15.53 -15.99 -20.66
C GLY A 342 15.59 -14.66 -19.93
N ASP A 343 14.67 -13.73 -20.17
CA ASP A 343 14.56 -12.51 -19.38
C ASP A 343 14.28 -12.85 -17.92
N VAL A 344 14.72 -12.00 -16.99
CA VAL A 344 14.56 -12.17 -15.55
C VAL A 344 13.63 -11.10 -15.01
N ARG A 345 12.60 -11.49 -14.27
CA ARG A 345 11.76 -10.52 -13.55
C ARG A 345 12.62 -9.84 -12.48
N ILE A 346 12.55 -8.51 -12.42
CA ILE A 346 13.25 -7.70 -11.43
C ILE A 346 12.27 -6.96 -10.54
N ASP A 347 12.78 -6.41 -9.44
CA ASP A 347 11.98 -5.64 -8.50
C ASP A 347 11.55 -4.30 -9.10
N ALA A 348 10.28 -3.96 -8.88
CA ALA A 348 9.72 -2.67 -9.22
C ALA A 348 8.60 -2.31 -8.25
N THR A 349 8.31 -1.02 -8.06
CA THR A 349 7.10 -0.57 -7.35
C THR A 349 5.86 -1.17 -8.01
N GLU A 350 5.28 -2.19 -7.40
CA GLU A 350 4.26 -3.03 -8.05
C GLU A 350 2.94 -2.28 -8.27
N GLN A 351 2.51 -1.49 -7.28
CA GLN A 351 1.24 -0.75 -7.31
C GLN A 351 1.46 0.69 -6.84
N PRO A 352 1.99 1.59 -7.70
CA PRO A 352 2.21 3.00 -7.33
C PRO A 352 0.91 3.76 -7.02
N THR A 353 -0.24 3.22 -7.45
CA THR A 353 -1.56 3.65 -6.99
C THR A 353 -2.57 2.52 -7.18
N GLN A 354 -3.75 2.62 -6.55
CA GLN A 354 -4.78 1.59 -6.63
C GLN A 354 -5.25 1.38 -8.08
N ASN A 355 -5.28 0.13 -8.54
CA ASN A 355 -5.64 -0.28 -9.91
C ASN A 355 -4.67 0.18 -11.01
N VAL A 356 -3.45 0.58 -10.64
CA VAL A 356 -2.30 0.70 -11.54
C VAL A 356 -1.27 -0.34 -11.13
N PHE A 357 -0.85 -1.17 -12.08
CA PHE A 357 0.01 -2.32 -11.83
C PHE A 357 1.26 -2.23 -12.71
N VAL A 358 2.44 -2.42 -12.13
CA VAL A 358 3.72 -2.30 -12.84
C VAL A 358 4.62 -3.50 -12.57
N SER A 359 5.13 -4.10 -13.64
CA SER A 359 6.14 -5.17 -13.57
C SER A 359 7.33 -4.84 -14.47
N ALA A 360 8.53 -5.24 -14.07
CA ALA A 360 9.75 -4.99 -14.82
C ALA A 360 10.56 -6.28 -15.02
N TYR A 361 11.24 -6.37 -16.16
CA TYR A 361 12.00 -7.52 -16.60
C TYR A 361 13.29 -7.01 -17.25
N LYS A 362 14.43 -7.61 -16.90
CA LYS A 362 15.69 -7.34 -17.60
C LYS A 362 16.05 -8.51 -18.49
N ASN A 363 16.68 -8.20 -19.61
CA ASN A 363 17.40 -9.20 -20.38
C ASN A 363 18.89 -9.21 -19.95
N ASP A 364 19.70 -10.06 -20.56
CA ASP A 364 21.17 -10.08 -20.35
C ASP A 364 21.89 -8.88 -21.02
N ALA A 365 21.17 -7.99 -21.69
CA ALA A 365 21.67 -7.04 -22.67
C ALA A 365 21.17 -5.61 -22.38
N ASP A 366 21.69 -4.97 -21.34
CA ASP A 366 21.57 -3.53 -21.05
C ASP A 366 20.17 -2.92 -21.33
N GLN A 367 19.09 -3.68 -21.14
CA GLN A 367 17.72 -3.25 -21.46
C GLN A 367 16.74 -3.79 -20.43
N VAL A 368 15.79 -2.93 -20.07
CA VAL A 368 14.69 -3.25 -19.16
C VAL A 368 13.37 -3.08 -19.89
N THR A 369 12.50 -4.08 -19.80
CA THR A 369 11.11 -3.99 -20.22
C THR A 369 10.22 -3.73 -19.00
N ILE A 370 9.44 -2.65 -19.02
CA ILE A 370 8.48 -2.29 -17.98
C ILE A 370 7.07 -2.39 -18.57
N VAL A 371 6.17 -3.18 -17.97
CA VAL A 371 4.76 -3.25 -18.36
C VAL A 371 3.91 -2.61 -17.28
N ALA A 372 3.19 -1.54 -17.64
CA ALA A 372 2.30 -0.78 -16.77
C ALA A 372 0.84 -0.89 -17.24
N VAL A 373 -0.05 -1.37 -16.36
CA VAL A 373 -1.48 -1.55 -16.59
C VAL A 373 -2.24 -0.50 -15.78
N ASN A 374 -2.91 0.45 -16.44
CA ASN A 374 -3.82 1.39 -15.79
C ASN A 374 -5.27 0.96 -16.04
N LYS A 375 -5.94 0.42 -15.02
CA LYS A 375 -7.36 0.01 -15.12
C LYS A 375 -8.35 1.08 -14.68
N THR A 376 -7.86 2.20 -14.15
CA THR A 376 -8.72 3.28 -13.70
C THR A 376 -9.39 3.99 -14.89
N THR A 377 -10.42 4.78 -14.59
CA THR A 377 -11.04 5.70 -15.56
C THR A 377 -10.30 7.03 -15.70
N SER A 378 -9.16 7.20 -15.03
CA SER A 378 -8.39 8.44 -15.00
C SER A 378 -7.01 8.23 -15.62
N GLU A 379 -6.46 9.29 -16.19
CA GLU A 379 -5.06 9.30 -16.61
C GLU A 379 -4.13 9.69 -15.46
N TYR A 380 -2.90 9.18 -15.50
CA TYR A 380 -1.86 9.51 -14.53
C TYR A 380 -0.59 9.91 -15.26
N ASN A 381 0.11 10.92 -14.75
CA ASN A 381 1.49 11.15 -15.14
C ASN A 381 2.37 10.38 -14.15
N GLN A 382 2.98 9.28 -14.61
CA GLN A 382 3.76 8.38 -13.77
C GLN A 382 5.25 8.62 -13.99
N SER A 383 5.98 8.88 -12.90
CA SER A 383 7.44 8.92 -12.89
C SER A 383 8.01 7.52 -12.70
N PHE A 384 9.07 7.22 -13.45
CA PHE A 384 9.84 5.98 -13.39
C PHE A 384 11.32 6.31 -13.16
N SER A 385 12.01 5.55 -12.31
CA SER A 385 13.45 5.71 -12.03
C SER A 385 14.15 4.36 -11.99
N MET A 386 15.37 4.29 -12.52
CA MET A 386 16.28 3.14 -12.36
C MET A 386 16.95 3.25 -10.98
N GLY A 387 16.43 2.50 -10.01
CA GLY A 387 16.86 2.52 -8.62
C GLY A 387 18.26 1.95 -8.37
N SER A 388 18.85 1.24 -9.36
CA SER A 388 20.22 0.72 -9.28
C SER A 388 21.26 1.69 -9.88
N GLY A 389 20.83 2.89 -10.31
CA GLY A 389 21.71 3.98 -10.74
C GLY A 389 22.16 3.92 -12.20
N GLU A 390 21.57 3.04 -13.03
CA GLU A 390 21.84 3.01 -14.46
C GLU A 390 21.33 4.24 -15.17
N SER A 391 22.15 4.77 -16.08
CA SER A 391 21.71 5.81 -17.00
C SER A 391 20.76 5.22 -18.05
N ILE A 392 19.80 6.01 -18.50
CA ILE A 392 18.92 5.67 -19.60
C ILE A 392 19.51 6.27 -20.89
N SER A 393 19.52 5.49 -21.96
CA SER A 393 19.96 5.90 -23.30
C SER A 393 18.84 5.93 -24.35
N GLY A 394 17.70 5.30 -24.04
CA GLY A 394 16.51 5.30 -24.89
C GLY A 394 15.27 4.78 -24.14
N VAL A 395 14.10 5.33 -24.46
CA VAL A 395 12.83 4.79 -23.97
C VAL A 395 11.82 4.76 -25.11
N THR A 396 11.45 3.56 -25.54
CA THR A 396 10.37 3.33 -26.50
C THR A 396 9.13 2.80 -25.76
N ARG A 397 7.96 3.38 -26.02
CA ARG A 397 6.67 2.91 -25.50
C ARG A 397 5.81 2.25 -26.58
N TYR A 398 5.11 1.18 -26.19
CA TYR A 398 4.04 0.53 -26.94
C TYR A 398 2.74 0.54 -26.13
N ARG A 399 1.71 1.23 -26.63
CA ARG A 399 0.46 1.47 -25.89
C ARG A 399 -0.73 0.78 -26.54
N SER A 400 -1.57 0.15 -25.72
CA SER A 400 -2.86 -0.38 -26.13
C SER A 400 -3.96 0.20 -25.25
N SER A 401 -5.07 0.61 -25.86
CA SER A 401 -6.23 1.23 -25.22
C SER A 401 -7.50 0.78 -25.93
N GLY A 402 -8.67 1.37 -25.64
CA GLY A 402 -9.88 1.09 -26.41
C GLY A 402 -9.73 1.36 -27.91
N SER A 403 -8.97 2.39 -28.29
CA SER A 403 -8.80 2.84 -29.68
C SER A 403 -7.45 2.45 -30.30
N GLU A 404 -6.47 2.04 -29.51
CA GLU A 404 -5.11 1.75 -29.97
C GLU A 404 -4.72 0.28 -29.71
N ASN A 405 -3.85 -0.25 -30.57
CA ASN A 405 -3.26 -1.59 -30.43
C ASN A 405 -1.75 -1.47 -30.66
N LEU A 406 -0.95 -1.60 -29.60
CA LEU A 406 0.51 -1.49 -29.61
C LEU A 406 1.04 -0.25 -30.38
N ALA A 407 0.41 0.90 -30.19
CA ALA A 407 0.85 2.15 -30.78
C ALA A 407 2.24 2.53 -30.24
N LYS A 408 3.22 2.66 -31.15
CA LYS A 408 4.62 2.99 -30.81
C LYS A 408 4.80 4.50 -30.64
N SER A 409 5.53 4.92 -29.60
CA SER A 409 5.98 6.30 -29.39
C SER A 409 7.30 6.33 -28.64
N GLU A 410 8.17 7.30 -28.89
CA GLU A 410 9.37 7.53 -28.06
C GLU A 410 9.04 8.41 -26.85
N ILE A 411 9.71 8.18 -25.72
CA ILE A 411 9.52 8.90 -24.46
C ILE A 411 10.81 9.62 -24.09
N SER A 412 10.70 10.88 -23.67
CA SER A 412 11.84 11.65 -23.16
C SER A 412 12.26 11.12 -21.79
N PHE A 413 13.57 11.08 -21.56
CA PHE A 413 14.18 10.64 -20.30
C PHE A 413 15.25 11.65 -19.86
N ASN A 414 15.64 11.58 -18.59
CA ASN A 414 16.70 12.39 -18.00
C ASN A 414 17.49 11.55 -17.00
N GLY A 415 18.80 11.40 -17.22
CA GLY A 415 19.68 10.63 -16.33
C GLY A 415 19.18 9.20 -16.14
N THR A 416 18.75 8.88 -14.93
CA THR A 416 18.27 7.55 -14.50
C THR A 416 16.75 7.39 -14.58
N GLY A 417 16.00 8.43 -14.96
CA GLY A 417 14.53 8.42 -14.88
C GLY A 417 13.82 8.96 -16.11
N PHE A 418 12.52 8.68 -16.19
CA PHE A 418 11.61 9.25 -17.19
C PHE A 418 10.20 9.37 -16.62
N ALA A 419 9.39 10.27 -17.19
CA ALA A 419 7.98 10.39 -16.86
C ALA A 419 7.13 10.05 -18.09
N ALA A 420 6.02 9.35 -17.88
CA ALA A 420 5.10 9.00 -18.94
C ALA A 420 3.65 9.10 -18.48
N GLN A 421 2.81 9.68 -19.34
CA GLN A 421 1.37 9.60 -19.19
C GLN A 421 0.91 8.15 -19.40
N LEU A 422 0.20 7.61 -18.43
CA LEU A 422 -0.55 6.35 -18.48
C LEU A 422 -2.05 6.69 -18.65
N PRO A 423 -2.60 6.64 -19.89
CA PRO A 423 -4.00 6.97 -20.10
C PRO A 423 -4.95 6.06 -19.33
N ALA A 424 -6.15 6.58 -19.04
CA ALA A 424 -7.24 5.80 -18.49
C ALA A 424 -7.47 4.52 -19.29
N GLN A 425 -7.70 3.41 -18.59
CA GLN A 425 -8.01 2.11 -19.18
C GLN A 425 -7.05 1.77 -20.32
N SER A 426 -5.78 1.56 -19.99
CA SER A 426 -4.73 1.28 -20.98
C SER A 426 -3.62 0.39 -20.43
N VAL A 427 -2.83 -0.18 -21.33
CA VAL A 427 -1.56 -0.85 -21.00
C VAL A 427 -0.45 -0.19 -21.79
N SER A 428 0.65 0.13 -21.13
CA SER A 428 1.87 0.67 -21.74
C SER A 428 3.04 -0.24 -21.43
N THR A 429 3.74 -0.68 -22.47
CA THR A 429 5.01 -1.40 -22.34
C THR A 429 6.14 -0.48 -22.76
N PHE A 430 7.10 -0.25 -21.86
CA PHE A 430 8.29 0.55 -22.10
C PHE A 430 9.47 -0.39 -22.29
N VAL A 431 10.19 -0.21 -23.39
CA VAL A 431 11.49 -0.82 -23.65
C VAL A 431 12.52 0.27 -23.37
N VAL A 432 13.27 0.11 -22.29
CA VAL A 432 14.23 1.07 -21.75
C VAL A 432 15.63 0.56 -22.08
N ASP A 433 16.32 1.23 -22.98
CA ASP A 433 17.73 0.96 -23.27
C ASP A 433 18.59 1.67 -22.21
N LEU A 434 19.40 0.90 -21.50
CA LEU A 434 20.33 1.42 -20.49
C LEU A 434 21.63 1.88 -21.16
N GLY A 435 22.17 2.99 -20.68
CA GLY A 435 23.50 3.48 -21.06
C GLY A 435 24.61 2.71 -20.34
N SER A 436 25.86 3.08 -20.60
CA SER A 436 26.98 2.59 -19.79
C SER A 436 26.75 3.04 -18.35
N ALA A 437 26.74 2.10 -17.40
CA ALA A 437 26.77 2.43 -15.99
C ALA A 437 27.97 3.35 -15.74
N ASN A 438 27.74 4.54 -15.19
CA ASN A 438 28.84 5.43 -14.85
C ASN A 438 29.62 4.77 -13.71
N THR A 439 30.73 4.13 -14.07
CA THR A 439 31.61 3.38 -13.17
C THR A 439 32.88 4.15 -12.86
N ASP A 440 33.10 5.25 -13.58
CA ASP A 440 34.18 6.18 -13.32
C ASP A 440 33.66 7.29 -12.40
N PRO A 441 34.44 7.68 -11.38
CA PRO A 441 34.08 8.83 -10.55
C PRO A 441 34.20 10.14 -11.35
N ASP A 442 33.49 11.17 -10.89
CA ASP A 442 33.59 12.52 -11.45
C ASP A 442 34.97 13.17 -11.17
N GLU A 443 35.12 14.45 -11.55
CA GLU A 443 36.36 15.20 -11.34
C GLU A 443 36.73 15.41 -9.85
N ASN A 444 35.76 15.26 -8.94
CA ASN A 444 35.94 15.33 -7.49
C ASN A 444 36.24 13.95 -6.88
N GLY A 445 36.24 12.89 -7.69
CA GLY A 445 36.40 11.52 -7.23
C GLY A 445 35.11 10.91 -6.69
N TRP A 446 33.94 11.47 -7.02
CA TRP A 446 32.64 11.03 -6.51
C TRP A 446 31.94 10.11 -7.51
N TYR A 447 31.49 8.95 -7.04
CA TYR A 447 30.66 8.01 -7.80
C TYR A 447 29.18 8.40 -7.77
N PHE A 448 28.72 9.01 -6.68
CA PHE A 448 27.43 9.69 -6.59
C PHE A 448 27.50 10.87 -5.61
N HIS A 449 26.64 11.85 -5.83
CA HIS A 449 26.45 13.04 -5.00
C HIS A 449 24.96 13.36 -4.99
N ASP A 450 24.30 13.03 -3.87
CA ASP A 450 22.87 13.19 -3.70
C ASP A 450 22.60 14.44 -2.86
N GLU A 451 22.17 15.51 -3.54
CA GLU A 451 21.85 16.83 -2.95
C GLU A 451 20.36 16.96 -2.58
N PHE A 452 19.49 16.06 -3.06
CA PHE A 452 18.04 16.06 -2.78
C PHE A 452 17.25 17.32 -3.21
N GLU A 453 17.79 18.11 -4.14
CA GLU A 453 17.18 19.38 -4.59
C GLU A 453 15.99 19.23 -5.56
N ALA A 454 15.76 18.03 -6.10
CA ALA A 454 14.73 17.78 -7.11
C ALA A 454 13.94 16.49 -6.88
N ASP A 455 14.58 15.46 -6.35
CA ASP A 455 13.99 14.16 -6.03
C ASP A 455 14.75 13.49 -4.88
N THR A 456 14.34 12.27 -4.50
CA THR A 456 14.99 11.52 -3.42
C THR A 456 16.31 10.87 -3.83
N CYS A 457 16.81 11.09 -5.05
CA CYS A 457 18.05 10.53 -5.58
C CYS A 457 18.14 8.99 -5.44
N SER A 458 17.01 8.30 -5.63
CA SER A 458 16.86 6.84 -5.42
C SER A 458 17.07 6.36 -3.98
N TRP A 459 17.02 7.26 -3.00
CA TRP A 459 16.85 6.87 -1.60
C TRP A 459 15.40 6.48 -1.35
N GLU A 460 15.22 5.38 -0.63
CA GLU A 460 13.95 4.77 -0.28
C GLU A 460 13.80 4.66 1.23
N GLY A 461 12.55 4.48 1.66
CA GLY A 461 12.23 4.17 3.05
C GLY A 461 12.77 2.81 3.46
N ARG A 462 13.52 2.76 4.56
CA ARG A 462 13.97 1.53 5.20
C ARG A 462 13.01 1.14 6.33
N GLY A 463 12.51 -0.10 6.28
CA GLY A 463 11.51 -0.57 7.23
C GLY A 463 10.17 0.12 6.97
N ALA A 464 9.54 0.66 8.01
CA ALA A 464 8.28 1.42 7.87
C ALA A 464 8.49 2.91 7.56
N ALA A 465 9.75 3.37 7.44
CA ALA A 465 10.02 4.79 7.21
C ALA A 465 9.49 5.25 5.84
N GLY A 466 8.92 6.44 5.78
CA GLY A 466 8.68 7.19 4.55
C GLY A 466 9.84 8.15 4.28
N VAL A 467 10.15 8.38 2.99
CA VAL A 467 11.16 9.36 2.57
C VAL A 467 10.59 10.32 1.52
N MET A 468 10.95 11.60 1.61
CA MET A 468 10.60 12.63 0.64
C MET A 468 11.56 13.80 0.73
N THR A 469 11.66 14.65 -0.30
CA THR A 469 12.40 15.91 -0.17
C THR A 469 11.63 16.91 0.69
N SER A 470 12.34 17.76 1.43
CA SER A 470 11.75 18.74 2.33
C SER A 470 12.61 20.00 2.44
N GLY A 471 12.01 21.16 2.24
CA GLY A 471 12.62 22.47 2.49
C GLY A 471 12.53 22.95 3.94
N ARG A 472 12.17 22.09 4.92
CA ARG A 472 12.11 22.49 6.34
C ARG A 472 13.49 22.82 6.90
N THR A 473 14.52 22.10 6.45
CA THR A 473 15.92 22.35 6.75
C THR A 473 16.77 21.80 5.63
N ASN A 474 17.99 22.31 5.49
CA ASN A 474 19.00 21.81 4.57
C ASN A 474 20.39 22.15 5.14
N TYR A 475 21.40 21.38 4.75
CA TYR A 475 22.81 21.66 5.03
C TYR A 475 23.41 22.49 3.89
N ALA A 476 23.17 22.07 2.64
CA ALA A 476 23.50 22.79 1.42
C ALA A 476 22.23 22.96 0.56
N GLY A 477 22.26 23.81 -0.46
CA GLY A 477 21.08 23.98 -1.34
C GLY A 477 19.84 24.57 -0.67
N LYS A 478 18.69 23.93 -0.86
CA LYS A 478 17.35 24.35 -0.40
C LYS A 478 16.51 23.22 0.18
N GLU A 479 16.75 21.98 -0.21
CA GLU A 479 15.99 20.82 0.26
C GLU A 479 16.92 19.80 0.91
N ALA A 480 16.36 18.89 1.69
CA ALA A 480 17.04 17.72 2.22
C ALA A 480 16.08 16.52 2.19
N LEU A 481 16.61 15.31 2.29
CA LEU A 481 15.79 14.11 2.39
C LEU A 481 15.20 13.99 3.81
N LEU A 482 13.89 14.20 3.95
CA LEU A 482 13.16 13.91 5.18
C LEU A 482 12.92 12.41 5.30
N VAL A 483 13.29 11.84 6.44
CA VAL A 483 13.00 10.48 6.87
C VAL A 483 12.00 10.52 8.03
N GLN A 484 10.81 9.96 7.82
CA GLN A 484 9.70 10.04 8.77
C GLN A 484 8.92 8.72 8.90
N ASP A 485 7.90 8.69 9.76
CA ASP A 485 7.05 7.51 10.02
C ASP A 485 7.85 6.28 10.50
N ARG A 486 8.97 6.52 11.18
CA ARG A 486 9.84 5.48 11.73
C ARG A 486 9.14 4.80 12.92
N THR A 487 9.04 3.47 12.89
CA THR A 487 8.44 2.64 13.95
C THR A 487 9.46 1.89 14.79
N ALA A 488 10.72 1.89 14.37
CA ALA A 488 11.85 1.31 15.08
C ALA A 488 13.13 2.08 14.76
N ALA A 489 14.14 2.00 15.63
CA ALA A 489 15.40 2.72 15.46
C ALA A 489 16.17 2.33 14.21
N TRP A 490 16.03 1.09 13.75
CA TRP A 490 16.66 0.64 12.51
C TRP A 490 15.94 1.08 11.23
N ASN A 491 14.72 1.63 11.35
CA ASN A 491 14.05 2.26 10.21
C ASN A 491 14.81 3.54 9.84
N GLY A 492 14.83 3.89 8.57
CA GLY A 492 15.72 4.95 8.08
C GLY A 492 15.51 5.25 6.61
N ALA A 493 16.53 5.77 5.95
CA ALA A 493 16.58 5.85 4.48
C ALA A 493 17.69 4.96 3.96
N THR A 494 17.45 4.29 2.82
CA THR A 494 18.39 3.34 2.19
C THR A 494 18.58 3.67 0.72
N LYS A 495 19.77 3.39 0.17
CA LYS A 495 20.11 3.53 -1.24
C LYS A 495 20.91 2.32 -1.71
N ALA A 496 20.53 1.73 -2.83
CA ALA A 496 21.30 0.66 -3.46
C ALA A 496 22.64 1.18 -4.01
N LEU A 497 23.72 0.43 -3.79
CA LEU A 497 25.01 0.71 -4.39
C LEU A 497 25.16 -0.02 -5.72
N ASN A 498 25.64 0.70 -6.73
CA ASN A 498 26.00 0.12 -8.02
C ASN A 498 27.21 -0.80 -7.87
N ALA A 499 27.01 -2.11 -7.98
CA ALA A 499 28.05 -3.12 -7.81
C ALA A 499 29.17 -3.06 -8.88
N LYS A 500 28.97 -2.34 -9.99
CA LYS A 500 30.04 -2.10 -10.98
C LYS A 500 30.99 -0.97 -10.53
N ALA A 501 30.50 0.01 -9.76
CA ALA A 501 31.31 1.11 -9.22
C ALA A 501 31.89 0.76 -7.83
N PHE A 502 31.05 0.19 -6.97
CA PHE A 502 31.39 -0.21 -5.60
C PHE A 502 31.65 -1.72 -5.55
N VAL A 503 32.89 -2.12 -5.77
CA VAL A 503 33.31 -3.52 -5.91
C VAL A 503 33.63 -4.13 -4.54
N PRO A 504 33.03 -5.28 -4.19
CA PRO A 504 33.35 -6.01 -2.96
C PRO A 504 34.85 -6.26 -2.76
N GLY A 505 35.35 -6.05 -1.56
CA GLY A 505 36.77 -6.18 -1.21
C GLY A 505 37.64 -4.96 -1.56
N LYS A 506 37.04 -3.84 -1.96
CA LYS A 506 37.73 -2.56 -2.20
C LYS A 506 37.33 -1.51 -1.15
N GLU A 507 38.20 -0.53 -0.97
CA GLU A 507 37.98 0.62 -0.09
C GLU A 507 37.29 1.77 -0.83
N TYR A 508 36.45 2.51 -0.10
CA TYR A 508 35.72 3.67 -0.59
C TYR A 508 35.56 4.73 0.51
N SER A 509 35.28 5.96 0.10
CA SER A 509 34.83 7.02 1.00
C SER A 509 33.31 7.14 0.96
N PHE A 510 32.67 7.30 2.12
CA PHE A 510 31.24 7.59 2.23
C PHE A 510 31.01 8.74 3.20
N SER A 511 30.02 9.60 2.90
CA SER A 511 29.58 10.70 3.76
C SER A 511 28.09 10.93 3.66
N ALA A 512 27.47 11.37 4.76
CA ALA A 512 26.13 11.94 4.79
C ALA A 512 26.02 12.96 5.94
N ASN A 513 25.39 14.11 5.71
CA ASN A 513 25.05 15.04 6.78
C ASN A 513 23.65 14.72 7.30
N VAL A 514 23.48 14.73 8.61
CA VAL A 514 22.20 14.42 9.27
C VAL A 514 21.80 15.47 10.28
N SER A 515 20.51 15.73 10.39
CA SER A 515 19.91 16.65 11.37
C SER A 515 18.55 16.13 11.80
N TYR A 516 18.07 16.55 12.98
CA TYR A 516 16.77 16.14 13.50
C TYR A 516 16.21 17.21 14.42
N PHE A 517 14.89 17.25 14.56
CA PHE A 517 14.19 18.29 15.36
C PHE A 517 13.28 17.70 16.44
N ASP A 518 13.02 16.40 16.40
CA ASP A 518 12.05 15.74 17.27
C ASP A 518 12.80 14.90 18.32
N GLY A 519 12.23 14.72 19.52
CA GLY A 519 12.84 13.89 20.57
C GLY A 519 13.83 14.63 21.48
N ASP A 520 14.78 13.87 22.03
CA ASP A 520 15.75 14.34 23.02
C ASP A 520 16.79 15.31 22.42
N LEU A 521 17.44 16.10 23.29
CA LEU A 521 18.45 17.10 22.90
C LEU A 521 19.63 16.52 22.11
N THR A 522 19.91 15.23 22.28
CA THR A 522 20.96 14.52 21.56
C THR A 522 20.45 13.18 21.04
N ASP A 523 20.92 12.77 19.87
CA ASP A 523 20.63 11.47 19.29
C ASP A 523 21.90 10.91 18.62
N THR A 524 21.98 9.60 18.44
CA THR A 524 23.13 8.95 17.79
C THR A 524 22.70 8.38 16.44
N PHE A 525 23.42 8.76 15.39
CA PHE A 525 23.17 8.32 14.03
C PHE A 525 24.24 7.33 13.57
N TYR A 526 23.82 6.43 12.68
CA TYR A 526 24.69 5.48 12.00
C TYR A 526 24.51 5.59 10.50
N LEU A 527 25.63 5.57 9.77
CA LEU A 527 25.66 5.23 8.34
C LEU A 527 26.18 3.78 8.25
N LYS A 528 25.44 2.90 7.59
CA LYS A 528 25.71 1.46 7.55
C LYS A 528 25.57 0.89 6.14
N LEU A 529 26.14 -0.28 5.93
CA LEU A 529 25.98 -1.11 4.74
C LEU A 529 25.14 -2.34 5.08
N GLN A 530 24.09 -2.60 4.30
CA GLN A 530 23.43 -3.91 4.21
C GLN A 530 23.94 -4.63 2.95
N TYR A 531 24.16 -5.95 3.04
CA TYR A 531 24.51 -6.77 1.88
C TYR A 531 24.14 -8.25 2.08
N THR A 532 24.04 -9.01 1.00
CA THR A 532 23.94 -10.46 1.02
C THR A 532 25.34 -11.07 0.95
N ASP A 533 25.68 -11.96 1.88
CA ASP A 533 26.98 -12.64 1.90
C ASP A 533 27.05 -13.84 0.95
N ALA A 534 28.20 -14.52 0.91
CA ALA A 534 28.42 -15.67 0.04
C ALA A 534 27.52 -16.89 0.36
N ASN A 535 26.93 -16.96 1.56
CA ASN A 535 25.99 -18.00 1.96
C ASN A 535 24.54 -17.65 1.61
N GLY A 536 24.28 -16.42 1.15
CA GLY A 536 22.94 -15.92 0.87
C GLY A 536 22.28 -15.24 2.07
N ASP A 537 23.00 -15.01 3.17
CA ASP A 537 22.47 -14.38 4.38
C ASP A 537 22.62 -12.84 4.32
N THR A 538 21.63 -12.12 4.83
CA THR A 538 21.70 -10.65 4.96
C THR A 538 22.59 -10.24 6.13
N GLN A 539 23.56 -9.39 5.87
CA GLN A 539 24.54 -8.86 6.81
C GLN A 539 24.44 -7.33 6.92
N TYR A 540 24.95 -6.80 8.04
CA TYR A 540 24.98 -5.38 8.36
C TYR A 540 26.36 -4.98 8.87
N ASP A 541 26.95 -3.94 8.29
CA ASP A 541 28.26 -3.43 8.71
C ASP A 541 28.24 -1.91 8.88
N SER A 542 29.01 -1.41 9.85
CA SER A 542 28.98 0.01 10.24
C SER A 542 30.02 0.80 9.45
N ILE A 543 29.56 1.82 8.71
CA ILE A 543 30.43 2.72 7.96
C ILE A 543 30.90 3.86 8.85
N ALA A 544 29.97 4.57 9.49
CA ALA A 544 30.26 5.72 10.36
C ALA A 544 29.19 5.91 11.46
N THR A 545 29.56 6.62 12.54
CA THR A 545 28.66 7.00 13.63
C THR A 545 28.94 8.43 14.09
N ALA A 546 27.91 9.17 14.48
CA ALA A 546 28.04 10.49 15.05
C ALA A 546 26.89 10.80 16.01
N LYS A 547 27.16 11.63 17.02
CA LYS A 547 26.15 12.13 17.95
C LYS A 547 25.66 13.50 17.48
N GLY A 548 24.38 13.59 17.11
CA GLY A 548 23.72 14.81 16.70
C GLY A 548 23.16 15.59 17.89
N VAL A 549 22.98 16.89 17.68
CA VAL A 549 22.27 17.80 18.59
C VAL A 549 21.02 18.29 17.89
N GLN A 550 19.89 18.30 18.59
CA GLN A 550 18.60 18.71 18.04
C GLN A 550 18.71 20.10 17.36
N GLY A 551 18.30 20.18 16.10
CA GLY A 551 18.34 21.37 15.26
C GLY A 551 19.71 21.73 14.67
N LYS A 552 20.73 20.88 14.83
CA LYS A 552 22.06 21.07 14.23
C LYS A 552 22.41 19.91 13.31
N TRP A 553 23.14 20.22 12.24
CA TRP A 553 23.70 19.24 11.31
C TRP A 553 24.98 18.62 11.88
N VAL A 554 25.12 17.31 11.73
CA VAL A 554 26.33 16.54 12.06
C VAL A 554 26.69 15.63 10.87
N GLN A 555 27.97 15.40 10.65
CA GLN A 555 28.45 14.57 9.53
C GLN A 555 28.75 13.13 9.97
N LEU A 556 28.23 12.16 9.23
CA LEU A 556 28.63 10.76 9.24
C LEU A 556 29.61 10.55 8.10
N ALA A 557 30.88 10.23 8.37
CA ALA A 557 31.87 10.03 7.32
C ALA A 557 32.91 8.95 7.64
N ASN A 558 33.35 8.23 6.60
CA ASN A 558 34.47 7.30 6.64
C ASN A 558 35.22 7.37 5.31
N THR A 559 36.53 7.64 5.36
CA THR A 559 37.34 7.85 4.15
C THR A 559 37.92 6.56 3.56
N ASN A 560 37.93 5.44 4.31
CA ASN A 560 38.53 4.19 3.87
C ASN A 560 37.70 2.99 4.35
N TYR A 561 36.40 3.00 4.06
CA TYR A 561 35.53 1.88 4.38
C TYR A 561 35.75 0.74 3.37
N THR A 562 36.13 -0.44 3.86
CA THR A 562 36.28 -1.64 3.02
C THR A 562 34.95 -2.34 2.88
N ILE A 563 34.41 -2.42 1.66
CA ILE A 563 33.22 -3.25 1.41
C ILE A 563 33.58 -4.73 1.60
N PRO A 564 32.82 -5.51 2.38
CA PRO A 564 33.10 -6.92 2.62
C PRO A 564 33.27 -7.74 1.33
N ALA A 565 34.26 -8.63 1.30
CA ALA A 565 34.53 -9.45 0.13
C ALA A 565 33.36 -10.42 -0.15
N GLY A 566 32.93 -10.49 -1.41
CA GLY A 566 31.80 -11.35 -1.83
C GLY A 566 30.41 -10.77 -1.55
N ALA A 567 30.30 -9.54 -1.05
CA ALA A 567 29.03 -8.85 -0.86
C ALA A 567 28.23 -8.73 -2.17
N LYS A 568 26.91 -8.96 -2.09
CA LYS A 568 25.92 -8.73 -3.15
C LYS A 568 24.76 -7.89 -2.61
N ASP A 569 23.88 -7.39 -3.48
CA ASP A 569 22.67 -6.64 -3.10
C ASP A 569 22.95 -5.48 -2.12
N MET A 570 24.07 -4.79 -2.34
CA MET A 570 24.62 -3.81 -1.41
C MET A 570 23.74 -2.56 -1.32
N GLN A 571 23.46 -2.11 -0.11
CA GLN A 571 22.72 -0.89 0.15
C GLN A 571 23.37 -0.11 1.30
N ILE A 572 23.57 1.19 1.13
CA ILE A 572 23.90 2.06 2.25
C ILE A 572 22.62 2.60 2.87
N TYR A 573 22.63 2.82 4.18
CA TYR A 573 21.48 3.38 4.85
C TYR A 573 21.87 4.18 6.09
N VAL A 574 21.02 5.13 6.46
CA VAL A 574 21.14 5.93 7.67
C VAL A 574 20.04 5.55 8.64
N GLU A 575 20.39 5.33 9.90
CA GLU A 575 19.47 5.03 11.00
C GLU A 575 19.88 5.76 12.29
N THR A 576 19.04 5.70 13.32
CA THR A 576 19.44 6.14 14.67
C THR A 576 19.71 4.93 15.56
N ALA A 577 20.38 5.14 16.69
CA ALA A 577 20.73 4.05 17.59
C ALA A 577 19.51 3.42 18.25
N ASP A 578 18.70 4.24 18.91
CA ASP A 578 17.66 3.73 19.83
C ASP A 578 16.33 4.49 19.69
N THR A 579 16.28 5.54 18.88
CA THR A 579 15.14 6.46 18.78
C THR A 579 14.33 6.25 17.51
N THR A 580 13.12 6.78 17.47
CA THR A 580 12.29 6.81 16.25
C THR A 580 12.11 8.23 15.71
N ASN A 581 13.04 9.14 16.04
CA ASN A 581 12.95 10.54 15.66
C ASN A 581 12.94 10.70 14.14
N ASN A 582 12.13 11.62 13.61
CA ASN A 582 12.28 12.02 12.22
C ASN A 582 13.61 12.76 12.06
N PHE A 583 14.29 12.49 10.97
CA PHE A 583 15.58 13.12 10.69
C PHE A 583 15.71 13.45 9.21
N TYR A 584 16.69 14.27 8.89
CA TYR A 584 16.97 14.79 7.56
C TYR A 584 18.35 14.31 7.16
N ILE A 585 18.52 13.95 5.88
CA ILE A 585 19.81 13.62 5.27
C ILE A 585 20.08 14.63 4.16
N ASP A 586 21.31 15.12 4.10
CA ASP A 586 21.75 16.01 3.03
C ASP A 586 23.21 15.72 2.65
N GLU A 587 23.60 16.08 1.42
CA GLU A 587 24.93 15.86 0.86
C GLU A 587 25.44 14.42 1.07
N ALA A 588 24.66 13.44 0.61
CA ALA A 588 25.05 12.03 0.69
C ALA A 588 25.95 11.65 -0.49
N ILE A 589 27.19 11.23 -0.21
CA ILE A 589 28.25 11.08 -1.21
C ILE A 589 28.98 9.74 -1.03
N GLY A 590 29.24 9.07 -2.16
CA GLY A 590 30.14 7.91 -2.24
C GLY A 590 31.28 8.21 -3.21
N ALA A 591 32.52 7.97 -2.80
CA ALA A 591 33.71 8.43 -3.51
C ALA A 591 34.86 7.42 -3.46
N VAL A 592 35.92 7.69 -4.24
CA VAL A 592 37.17 6.92 -4.22
C VAL A 592 37.78 6.94 -2.81
N ALA A 593 38.38 5.82 -2.39
CA ALA A 593 39.09 5.72 -1.10
C ALA A 593 40.06 6.88 -0.87
N GLY A 594 40.13 7.33 0.38
CA GLY A 594 40.98 8.43 0.82
C GLY A 594 40.41 9.82 0.55
N THR A 595 39.28 9.94 -0.16
CA THR A 595 38.63 11.23 -0.42
C THR A 595 38.05 11.78 0.88
N VAL A 596 38.48 12.98 1.27
CA VAL A 596 37.91 13.73 2.41
C VAL A 596 36.74 14.55 1.89
N ILE A 597 35.53 14.16 2.27
CA ILE A 597 34.28 14.80 1.82
C ILE A 597 33.93 15.94 2.80
N PRO A 598 33.78 17.20 2.34
CA PRO A 598 33.34 18.30 3.20
C PRO A 598 31.94 18.04 3.81
N GLY A 599 31.73 18.49 5.05
CA GLY A 599 30.43 18.37 5.72
C GLY A 599 30.39 19.10 7.05
N ALA A 600 29.33 18.90 7.81
CA ALA A 600 29.08 19.60 9.08
C ALA A 600 30.10 19.26 10.19
N GLY A 601 30.89 18.19 10.04
CA GLY A 601 31.81 17.69 11.06
C GLY A 601 31.08 17.06 12.26
N ALA A 602 31.85 16.74 13.31
CA ALA A 602 31.31 16.25 14.58
C ALA A 602 30.94 17.43 15.50
N ILE A 603 29.93 17.24 16.35
CA ILE A 603 29.55 18.19 17.40
C ILE A 603 30.05 17.68 18.75
N ASP A 604 30.75 18.53 19.51
CA ASP A 604 31.12 18.23 20.90
C ASP A 604 29.88 18.33 21.80
N VAL A 605 29.46 17.19 22.36
CA VAL A 605 28.27 17.07 23.24
C VAL A 605 28.73 16.82 24.69
N PRO A 606 28.35 17.66 25.67
CA PRO A 606 28.67 17.42 27.08
C PRO A 606 28.04 16.12 27.61
N GLU A 607 28.77 15.35 28.44
CA GLU A 607 28.28 14.06 28.98
C GLU A 607 27.15 14.22 30.03
N THR A 608 27.05 15.36 30.72
CA THR A 608 26.02 15.63 31.74
C THR A 608 25.61 17.10 31.73
N LEU A 609 24.30 17.39 31.80
CA LEU A 609 23.77 18.75 31.92
C LEU A 609 23.44 19.06 33.39
N ILE A 610 24.05 20.11 33.94
CA ILE A 610 23.85 20.53 35.33
C ILE A 610 23.00 21.82 35.32
N PRO A 611 21.80 21.86 35.93
CA PRO A 611 21.03 23.10 36.04
C PRO A 611 21.87 24.21 36.69
N GLY A 612 21.93 25.38 36.04
CA GLY A 612 22.73 26.53 36.47
C GLY A 612 24.16 26.59 35.90
N ASP A 613 24.66 25.53 35.27
CA ASP A 613 25.96 25.51 34.55
C ASP A 613 25.76 25.95 33.10
N ILE A 614 25.62 27.26 32.90
CA ILE A 614 25.18 27.88 31.65
C ILE A 614 26.33 27.91 30.64
N ASN A 615 27.58 28.00 31.10
CA ASN A 615 28.76 27.94 30.24
C ASN A 615 29.22 26.50 29.91
N LEU A 616 28.60 25.49 30.53
CA LEU A 616 28.79 24.04 30.32
C LEU A 616 30.22 23.58 30.66
N ASP A 617 30.85 24.20 31.65
CA ASP A 617 32.19 23.81 32.10
C ASP A 617 32.19 22.75 33.22
N GLY A 618 30.99 22.32 33.64
CA GLY A 618 30.78 21.31 34.66
C GLY A 618 30.68 21.87 36.09
N VAL A 619 30.75 23.19 36.27
CA VAL A 619 30.76 23.84 37.59
C VAL A 619 29.83 25.06 37.62
N ILE A 620 28.95 25.15 38.62
CA ILE A 620 28.09 26.33 38.80
C ILE A 620 28.85 27.42 39.55
N ASP A 621 29.26 28.50 38.88
CA ASP A 621 30.02 29.61 39.46
C ASP A 621 29.63 31.03 38.96
N GLY A 622 30.47 32.02 39.25
CA GLY A 622 30.21 33.41 38.88
C GLY A 622 30.20 33.68 37.36
N PHE A 623 30.83 32.81 36.56
CA PHE A 623 30.81 32.89 35.10
C PHE A 623 29.45 32.49 34.54
N ASP A 624 28.74 31.55 35.15
CA ASP A 624 27.36 31.21 34.78
C ASP A 624 26.41 32.35 35.07
N LEU A 625 26.56 33.03 36.22
CA LEU A 625 25.75 34.21 36.51
C LEU A 625 26.01 35.34 35.50
N ALA A 626 27.25 35.48 35.01
CA ALA A 626 27.56 36.42 33.95
C ALA A 626 26.98 35.98 32.59
N ALA A 627 26.93 34.68 32.31
CA ALA A 627 26.28 34.12 31.14
C ALA A 627 24.75 34.30 31.20
N ALA A 628 24.11 34.00 32.32
CA ALA A 628 22.68 34.19 32.56
C ALA A 628 22.26 35.65 32.33
N LYS A 629 22.98 36.60 32.91
CA LYS A 629 22.71 38.04 32.73
C LYS A 629 22.85 38.50 31.28
N ARG A 630 23.82 37.93 30.55
CA ARG A 630 23.99 38.21 29.12
C ARG A 630 22.85 37.59 28.32
N GLY A 631 22.47 36.35 28.61
CA GLY A 631 21.33 35.69 27.96
C GLY A 631 20.03 36.45 28.17
N LEU A 632 19.79 36.95 29.39
CA LEU A 632 18.61 37.75 29.71
C LEU A 632 18.60 39.08 28.94
N ALA A 633 19.77 39.72 28.79
CA ALA A 633 19.90 40.95 28.02
C ALA A 633 19.80 40.73 26.50
N ALA A 634 20.20 39.56 26.01
CA ALA A 634 20.16 39.18 24.60
C ALA A 634 18.81 38.56 24.17
N GLY A 635 17.95 38.19 25.14
CA GLY A 635 16.68 37.51 24.88
C GLY A 635 16.81 36.01 24.61
N GLY A 636 17.87 35.36 25.08
CA GLY A 636 18.11 33.93 24.90
C GLY A 636 19.59 33.54 24.85
N PHE A 637 19.87 32.30 24.44
CA PHE A 637 21.21 31.74 24.30
C PHE A 637 21.42 31.13 22.91
N ASP A 638 22.64 31.24 22.36
CA ASP A 638 22.99 30.66 21.05
C ASP A 638 23.10 29.12 21.08
N ASN A 639 23.30 28.56 22.27
CA ASN A 639 23.43 27.13 22.52
C ASN A 639 22.18 26.58 23.22
N VAL A 640 21.57 25.55 22.62
CA VAL A 640 20.36 24.89 23.13
C VAL A 640 20.58 24.28 24.51
N PHE A 641 21.79 23.80 24.83
CA PHE A 641 22.12 23.26 26.14
C PHE A 641 22.16 24.37 27.20
N SER A 642 22.78 25.51 26.90
CA SER A 642 22.81 26.67 27.79
C SER A 642 21.41 27.21 28.06
N ALA A 643 20.53 27.24 27.05
CA ALA A 643 19.13 27.64 27.23
C ALA A 643 18.37 26.70 28.19
N LYS A 644 18.60 25.39 28.09
CA LYS A 644 17.94 24.38 28.93
C LYS A 644 18.40 24.44 30.39
N VAL A 645 19.69 24.61 30.64
CA VAL A 645 20.24 24.66 32.00
C VAL A 645 20.12 26.04 32.64
N ALA A 646 19.79 27.08 31.87
CA ALA A 646 19.56 28.43 32.38
C ALA A 646 18.18 28.61 33.04
N ASP A 647 17.16 27.84 32.63
CA ASP A 647 15.86 27.72 33.34
C ASP A 647 16.08 26.86 34.60
N VAL A 648 16.66 27.48 35.62
CA VAL A 648 17.06 26.79 36.85
C VAL A 648 15.85 26.45 37.72
N ASN A 649 14.75 27.21 37.57
CA ASN A 649 13.52 27.01 38.32
C ASN A 649 12.51 26.08 37.62
N LYS A 650 12.78 25.64 36.38
CA LYS A 650 11.92 24.75 35.56
C LYS A 650 10.55 25.33 35.23
N SER A 651 10.41 26.65 35.18
CA SER A 651 9.15 27.30 34.81
C SER A 651 8.81 27.14 33.33
N THR A 652 9.71 26.56 32.53
CA THR A 652 9.70 26.46 31.06
C THR A 652 10.02 27.78 30.35
N VAL A 653 10.35 28.83 31.10
CA VAL A 653 10.71 30.15 30.60
C VAL A 653 11.97 30.60 31.32
N PHE A 654 13.01 30.96 30.56
CA PHE A 654 14.17 31.62 31.13
C PHE A 654 13.90 33.12 31.31
N ASP A 655 13.92 33.60 32.55
CA ASP A 655 13.67 35.02 32.85
C ASP A 655 14.51 35.59 34.01
N ALA A 656 14.08 36.73 34.56
CA ALA A 656 14.81 37.40 35.64
C ALA A 656 14.79 36.62 36.96
N GLU A 657 13.80 35.74 37.17
CA GLU A 657 13.68 34.89 38.35
C GLU A 657 14.80 33.84 38.36
N ASP A 658 15.12 33.23 37.22
CA ASP A 658 16.25 32.30 37.08
C ASP A 658 17.59 32.94 37.43
N VAL A 659 17.83 34.15 36.92
CA VAL A 659 19.05 34.91 37.22
C VAL A 659 19.14 35.23 38.72
N GLN A 660 18.00 35.50 39.37
CA GLN A 660 17.94 35.76 40.80
C GLN A 660 18.17 34.50 41.63
N GLU A 661 17.64 33.36 41.21
CA GLU A 661 17.86 32.07 41.86
C GLU A 661 19.30 31.60 41.74
N LEU A 662 19.87 31.68 40.53
CA LEU A 662 21.29 31.40 40.29
C LEU A 662 22.19 32.28 41.17
N SER A 663 21.90 33.57 41.26
CA SER A 663 22.60 34.50 42.16
C SER A 663 22.45 34.11 43.64
N SER A 664 21.26 33.67 44.06
CA SER A 664 20.98 33.28 45.46
C SER A 664 21.67 31.97 45.85
N PHE A 665 21.73 31.01 44.92
CA PHE A 665 22.45 29.75 45.06
C PHE A 665 23.96 29.98 45.20
N LEU A 666 24.55 30.80 44.32
CA LEU A 666 25.98 31.16 44.38
C LEU A 666 26.35 31.90 45.67
N LEU A 667 25.46 32.75 46.18
CA LEU A 667 25.63 33.45 47.46
C LEU A 667 25.32 32.56 48.69
N LYS A 668 25.01 31.27 48.49
CA LYS A 668 24.63 30.30 49.53
C LYS A 668 23.44 30.74 50.39
N LYS A 669 22.54 31.55 49.83
CA LYS A 669 21.27 31.91 50.46
C LYS A 669 20.24 30.78 50.32
N THR A 670 20.38 29.97 49.28
CA THR A 670 19.65 28.74 49.02
C THR A 670 20.63 27.59 48.81
N THR A 671 20.16 26.34 48.93
CA THR A 671 20.96 25.12 48.71
C THR A 671 20.51 24.31 47.50
N ALA A 672 19.41 24.73 46.87
CA ALA A 672 18.84 24.16 45.65
C ALA A 672 18.02 25.26 44.94
N PHE A 673 17.77 25.07 43.64
CA PHE A 673 16.81 25.86 42.87
C PHE A 673 15.38 25.44 43.21
N THR A 674 14.42 26.34 43.00
CA THR A 674 13.02 26.00 43.18
C THR A 674 12.52 25.15 42.01
N ASP A 675 11.39 24.48 42.20
CA ASP A 675 10.73 23.74 41.13
C ASP A 675 9.38 24.41 40.87
N GLN A 676 9.36 25.25 39.84
CA GLN A 676 8.19 25.96 39.31
C GLN A 676 7.64 25.29 38.06
N THR A 677 7.89 23.99 37.86
CA THR A 677 7.23 23.22 36.81
C THR A 677 5.74 23.56 36.81
N PRO A 678 5.18 24.16 35.73
CA PRO A 678 3.78 24.54 35.72
C PRO A 678 2.92 23.32 36.03
N PRO A 679 2.01 23.36 37.02
CA PRO A 679 1.06 22.29 37.20
C PRO A 679 0.22 22.16 35.91
N GLU A 680 0.01 20.92 35.44
CA GLU A 680 -1.00 20.65 34.42
C GLU A 680 -2.31 21.30 34.91
N PRO A 681 -3.02 22.12 34.10
CA PRO A 681 -4.16 22.89 34.60
C PRO A 681 -5.17 21.94 35.26
N GLU A 682 -5.39 22.12 36.56
CA GLU A 682 -6.36 21.30 37.33
C GLU A 682 -7.73 21.42 36.66
N LYS A 683 -8.27 20.30 36.16
CA LYS A 683 -9.65 20.24 35.70
C LYS A 683 -10.53 20.40 36.93
N LYS A 684 -11.50 21.30 36.89
CA LYS A 684 -12.45 21.43 38.00
C LYS A 684 -13.55 20.38 37.84
N ALA A 685 -13.90 19.66 38.90
CA ALA A 685 -15.05 18.77 38.91
C ALA A 685 -16.37 19.56 38.93
N TYR A 686 -17.31 19.15 38.07
CA TYR A 686 -18.66 19.73 37.94
C TYR A 686 -19.70 18.62 37.95
N THR A 687 -20.88 18.90 38.51
CA THR A 687 -22.05 18.04 38.25
C THR A 687 -22.44 18.13 36.77
N MET A 688 -23.10 17.10 36.24
CA MET A 688 -23.61 17.10 34.85
C MET A 688 -24.49 18.33 34.57
N GLN A 689 -25.30 18.76 35.54
CA GLN A 689 -26.14 19.96 35.43
C GLN A 689 -25.32 21.24 35.31
N GLU A 690 -24.35 21.46 36.20
CA GLU A 690 -23.49 22.65 36.17
C GLU A 690 -22.70 22.73 34.87
N TYR A 691 -22.14 21.58 34.43
CA TYR A 691 -21.38 21.52 33.20
C TYR A 691 -22.26 21.77 31.97
N THR A 692 -23.45 21.18 31.92
CA THR A 692 -24.44 21.43 30.85
C THR A 692 -24.85 22.91 30.80
N ASP A 693 -25.08 23.55 31.94
CA ASP A 693 -25.43 24.99 32.02
C ASP A 693 -24.29 25.91 31.59
N MET A 694 -23.04 25.46 31.74
CA MET A 694 -21.87 26.17 31.23
C MET A 694 -21.74 26.02 29.71
N ILE A 695 -21.77 24.78 29.21
CA ILE A 695 -21.60 24.47 27.79
C ILE A 695 -22.73 25.09 26.97
N SER A 696 -23.99 25.03 27.44
CA SER A 696 -25.16 25.56 26.71
C SER A 696 -25.04 27.05 26.35
N LYS A 697 -24.28 27.84 27.11
CA LYS A 697 -24.03 29.27 26.82
C LYS A 697 -23.03 29.50 25.69
N MET A 698 -22.24 28.48 25.35
CA MET A 698 -21.20 28.54 24.32
C MET A 698 -21.62 27.86 23.03
N VAL A 699 -22.72 27.11 23.04
CA VAL A 699 -23.24 26.40 21.85
C VAL A 699 -23.74 27.41 20.83
N VAL A 700 -23.25 27.27 19.60
CA VAL A 700 -23.74 27.98 18.42
C VAL A 700 -24.55 27.03 17.54
N GLU A 701 -25.59 27.54 16.89
CA GLU A 701 -26.47 26.71 16.04
C GLU A 701 -25.75 26.13 14.81
N LYS A 702 -24.83 26.90 14.23
CA LYS A 702 -24.01 26.51 13.08
C LYS A 702 -22.59 26.96 13.29
N GLU A 703 -21.65 26.18 12.77
CA GLU A 703 -20.26 26.56 12.69
C GLU A 703 -20.09 27.78 11.76
N PRO A 704 -19.15 28.70 12.05
CA PRO A 704 -18.79 29.76 11.11
C PRO A 704 -18.17 29.16 9.83
N ASP A 705 -18.47 29.74 8.66
CA ASP A 705 -17.88 29.29 7.38
C ASP A 705 -16.34 29.25 7.40
N ALA A 706 -15.71 30.16 8.15
CA ALA A 706 -14.26 30.20 8.32
C ALA A 706 -13.68 28.92 8.94
N SER A 707 -14.49 28.15 9.70
CA SER A 707 -14.07 26.90 10.32
C SER A 707 -13.81 25.78 9.31
N HIS A 708 -14.29 25.92 8.06
CA HIS A 708 -14.06 24.98 6.97
C HIS A 708 -12.70 25.16 6.30
N ASN A 709 -12.03 26.29 6.54
CA ASN A 709 -10.76 26.62 5.92
C ASN A 709 -9.60 26.35 6.87
N GLU A 710 -8.48 25.93 6.28
CA GLU A 710 -7.19 25.97 6.97
C GLU A 710 -6.71 27.42 7.12
N GLN A 711 -6.09 27.71 8.26
CA GLN A 711 -5.61 29.03 8.64
C GLN A 711 -4.09 29.09 8.46
N ALA A 712 -3.60 30.22 7.95
CA ALA A 712 -2.17 30.42 7.76
C ALA A 712 -1.41 30.32 9.08
N GLY A 713 -0.33 29.53 9.11
CA GLY A 713 0.51 29.32 10.29
C GLY A 713 -0.05 28.30 11.30
N VAL A 714 -1.23 27.73 11.05
CA VAL A 714 -1.78 26.64 11.88
C VAL A 714 -1.35 25.29 11.32
N GLN A 715 -0.78 24.45 12.18
CA GLN A 715 -0.52 23.04 11.86
C GLN A 715 -1.80 22.23 12.12
N TYR A 716 -2.15 21.36 11.18
CA TYR A 716 -3.35 20.52 11.28
C TYR A 716 -2.97 19.07 11.51
N GLY A 717 -3.80 18.37 12.29
CA GLY A 717 -3.60 16.96 12.61
C GLY A 717 -3.52 16.05 11.39
N THR A 718 -2.90 14.89 11.53
CA THR A 718 -2.69 13.94 10.43
C THR A 718 -3.74 12.84 10.47
N VAL A 719 -4.41 12.60 9.33
CA VAL A 719 -5.33 11.46 9.18
C VAL A 719 -4.53 10.26 8.69
N LYS A 720 -4.63 9.14 9.40
CA LYS A 720 -4.05 7.85 9.02
C LYS A 720 -5.13 6.78 8.97
N SER A 721 -4.93 5.77 8.14
CA SER A 721 -5.76 4.55 8.16
C SER A 721 -5.02 3.44 8.90
N GLY A 722 -5.77 2.58 9.58
CA GLY A 722 -5.25 1.43 10.30
C GLY A 722 -6.23 0.27 10.27
N SER A 723 -5.78 -0.88 10.77
CA SER A 723 -6.63 -2.04 11.00
C SER A 723 -6.28 -2.72 12.32
N TYR A 724 -7.25 -3.40 12.90
CA TYR A 724 -7.09 -4.21 14.12
C TYR A 724 -7.83 -5.53 13.95
N TYR A 725 -7.33 -6.59 14.58
CA TYR A 725 -8.03 -7.87 14.58
C TYR A 725 -9.16 -7.83 15.61
N SER A 726 -10.40 -7.93 15.13
CA SER A 726 -11.59 -8.02 15.97
C SER A 726 -11.85 -9.46 16.35
N THR A 727 -11.69 -9.82 17.63
CA THR A 727 -12.10 -11.15 18.12
C THR A 727 -13.63 -11.30 18.09
N THR A 728 -14.36 -10.18 18.22
CA THR A 728 -15.82 -10.12 18.10
C THR A 728 -16.30 -10.51 16.69
N CYS A 729 -15.62 -10.05 15.64
CA CYS A 729 -16.00 -10.28 14.24
C CYS A 729 -15.17 -11.36 13.54
N LYS A 730 -14.10 -11.83 14.18
CA LYS A 730 -13.14 -12.83 13.66
C LYS A 730 -12.46 -12.41 12.36
N ARG A 731 -12.23 -11.10 12.20
CA ARG A 731 -11.57 -10.51 11.01
C ARG A 731 -10.84 -9.22 11.38
N ASN A 732 -9.94 -8.78 10.50
CA ASN A 732 -9.38 -7.45 10.58
C ASN A 732 -10.44 -6.41 10.20
N LYS A 733 -10.65 -5.42 11.07
CA LYS A 733 -11.56 -4.30 10.85
C LYS A 733 -10.77 -3.01 10.63
N PRO A 734 -11.16 -2.19 9.63
CA PRO A 734 -10.49 -0.92 9.38
C PRO A 734 -10.96 0.19 10.34
N TYR A 735 -10.09 1.16 10.55
CA TYR A 735 -10.41 2.45 11.18
C TYR A 735 -9.57 3.56 10.55
N ASN A 736 -10.06 4.79 10.60
CA ASN A 736 -9.23 5.98 10.40
C ASN A 736 -8.93 6.62 11.76
N ILE A 737 -7.85 7.36 11.86
CA ILE A 737 -7.45 8.08 13.06
C ILE A 737 -6.93 9.46 12.68
N LEU A 738 -7.42 10.51 13.36
CA LEU A 738 -6.85 11.86 13.30
C LEU A 738 -5.98 12.03 14.53
N LEU A 739 -4.67 12.12 14.31
CA LEU A 739 -3.70 12.47 15.34
C LEU A 739 -3.61 14.01 15.43
N PRO A 740 -3.50 14.60 16.62
CA PRO A 740 -3.37 16.05 16.77
C PRO A 740 -2.10 16.56 16.09
N ALA A 741 -2.05 17.86 15.78
CA ALA A 741 -0.86 18.47 15.22
C ALA A 741 0.32 18.27 16.19
N ASN A 742 1.49 17.89 15.66
CA ASN A 742 2.68 17.55 16.46
C ASN A 742 2.44 16.40 17.46
N TYR A 743 1.62 15.40 17.09
CA TYR A 743 1.46 14.19 17.88
C TYR A 743 2.81 13.59 18.28
N SER A 744 3.00 13.38 19.58
CA SER A 744 4.21 12.77 20.16
C SER A 744 3.83 11.58 21.03
N SER A 745 4.53 10.46 20.87
CA SER A 745 4.36 9.30 21.76
C SER A 745 4.73 9.62 23.22
N SER A 746 5.52 10.67 23.48
CA SER A 746 5.87 11.13 24.83
C SER A 746 4.76 11.89 25.55
N LYS A 747 3.72 12.35 24.84
CA LYS A 747 2.54 13.01 25.40
C LYS A 747 1.33 12.08 25.30
N LYS A 748 0.54 11.97 26.38
CA LYS A 748 -0.72 11.22 26.38
C LYS A 748 -1.89 12.12 25.98
N TYR A 749 -2.74 11.64 25.08
CA TYR A 749 -3.88 12.40 24.54
C TYR A 749 -5.23 11.78 24.93
N PRO A 750 -6.26 12.56 25.28
CA PRO A 750 -7.63 12.05 25.38
C PRO A 750 -8.14 11.58 24.00
N VAL A 751 -9.11 10.68 23.99
CA VAL A 751 -9.58 9.97 22.79
C VAL A 751 -11.07 10.20 22.55
N LEU A 752 -11.41 10.63 21.34
CA LEU A 752 -12.79 10.70 20.85
C LEU A 752 -13.04 9.58 19.82
N TYR A 753 -14.02 8.72 20.09
CA TYR A 753 -14.50 7.72 19.11
C TYR A 753 -15.69 8.30 18.33
N CYS A 754 -15.57 8.43 17.00
CA CYS A 754 -16.54 9.08 16.13
C CYS A 754 -17.09 8.12 15.06
N MET A 755 -18.33 7.70 15.24
CA MET A 755 -18.94 6.57 14.52
C MET A 755 -19.77 6.98 13.30
N HIS A 756 -19.70 6.18 12.23
CA HIS A 756 -20.46 6.38 10.98
C HIS A 756 -21.90 5.85 11.06
N GLY A 757 -22.73 6.21 10.07
CA GLY A 757 -24.12 5.77 9.94
C GLY A 757 -24.30 4.46 9.18
N TYR A 758 -25.55 4.16 8.84
CA TYR A 758 -25.93 2.91 8.18
C TYR A 758 -25.32 2.82 6.77
N TRP A 759 -24.79 1.64 6.40
CA TRP A 759 -24.12 1.37 5.10
C TRP A 759 -22.89 2.21 4.79
N GLU A 760 -22.42 3.00 5.75
CA GLU A 760 -21.22 3.81 5.62
C GLU A 760 -19.99 3.06 6.17
N ASN A 761 -18.83 3.73 6.22
CA ASN A 761 -17.60 3.16 6.73
C ASN A 761 -16.72 4.21 7.45
N GLN A 762 -15.51 3.83 7.85
CA GLN A 762 -14.56 4.66 8.61
C GLN A 762 -14.20 6.01 7.95
N ASP A 763 -14.46 6.16 6.64
CA ASP A 763 -14.16 7.40 5.92
C ASP A 763 -15.23 8.47 6.15
N ARG A 764 -16.46 8.11 6.51
CA ARG A 764 -17.63 8.99 6.45
C ARG A 764 -17.51 10.27 7.30
N MET A 765 -16.86 10.17 8.44
CA MET A 765 -16.83 11.25 9.42
C MET A 765 -15.58 12.14 9.27
N ILE A 766 -14.68 11.83 8.34
CA ILE A 766 -13.36 12.48 8.21
C ILE A 766 -12.88 12.68 6.77
N ILE A 767 -13.09 11.73 5.86
CA ILE A 767 -12.60 11.76 4.46
C ILE A 767 -13.75 11.98 3.47
N LYS A 768 -14.91 11.33 3.67
CA LYS A 768 -16.03 11.30 2.69
C LYS A 768 -17.28 11.95 3.26
N GLY A 769 -17.77 13.02 2.62
CA GLY A 769 -19.05 13.66 2.92
C GLY A 769 -20.14 13.36 1.89
N ASN A 770 -21.37 13.81 2.16
CA ASN A 770 -22.36 14.07 1.09
C ASN A 770 -21.88 15.20 0.16
N GLY A 771 -21.04 16.10 0.67
CA GLY A 771 -20.20 17.07 -0.03
C GLY A 771 -18.77 17.03 0.52
N THR A 772 -18.16 18.20 0.75
CA THR A 772 -16.83 18.27 1.38
C THR A 772 -16.94 18.08 2.88
N MET A 773 -16.18 17.13 3.43
CA MET A 773 -16.11 16.90 4.88
C MET A 773 -15.03 17.79 5.50
N TYR A 774 -15.41 18.63 6.46
CA TYR A 774 -14.51 19.61 7.09
C TYR A 774 -14.11 19.25 8.53
N THR A 775 -14.36 18.00 8.98
CA THR A 775 -14.09 17.58 10.36
C THR A 775 -12.63 17.82 10.78
N ARG A 776 -11.64 17.60 9.89
CA ARG A 776 -10.22 17.85 10.19
C ARG A 776 -9.94 19.33 10.44
N GLN A 777 -10.48 20.22 9.61
CA GLN A 777 -10.31 21.67 9.71
C GLN A 777 -11.02 22.19 10.96
N ILE A 778 -12.25 21.74 11.21
CA ILE A 778 -13.04 22.13 12.38
C ILE A 778 -12.31 21.80 13.69
N ILE A 779 -11.75 20.59 13.79
CA ILE A 779 -10.99 20.14 14.97
C ILE A 779 -9.66 20.89 15.07
N GLY A 780 -8.88 20.95 14.00
CA GLY A 780 -7.58 21.64 14.00
C GLY A 780 -7.70 23.12 14.33
N ASN A 781 -8.72 23.79 13.81
CA ASN A 781 -9.03 25.19 14.14
C ASN A 781 -9.38 25.37 15.61
N ALA A 782 -10.14 24.44 16.20
CA ALA A 782 -10.51 24.50 17.61
C ALA A 782 -9.29 24.30 18.52
N ILE A 783 -8.42 23.34 18.18
CA ILE A 783 -7.18 23.07 18.92
C ILE A 783 -6.22 24.26 18.82
N ALA A 784 -6.00 24.78 17.61
CA ALA A 784 -5.10 25.90 17.38
C ALA A 784 -5.56 27.20 18.06
N ALA A 785 -6.87 27.41 18.19
CA ALA A 785 -7.44 28.52 18.94
C ALA A 785 -7.37 28.35 20.47
N GLY A 786 -7.00 27.15 20.97
CA GLY A 786 -7.04 26.80 22.39
C GLY A 786 -8.45 26.46 22.91
N ASP A 787 -9.46 26.42 22.04
CA ASP A 787 -10.84 26.11 22.40
C ASP A 787 -11.05 24.62 22.69
N ALA A 788 -10.26 23.75 22.06
CA ALA A 788 -10.29 22.29 22.23
C ALA A 788 -8.96 21.77 22.77
N GLU A 789 -9.02 20.67 23.53
CA GLU A 789 -7.81 19.95 23.94
C GLU A 789 -7.15 19.27 22.74
N ASP A 790 -5.82 19.16 22.75
CA ASP A 790 -5.12 18.22 21.86
C ASP A 790 -5.68 16.82 22.08
N MET A 791 -6.27 16.21 21.05
CA MET A 791 -6.95 14.93 21.17
C MET A 791 -6.68 14.01 19.98
N ILE A 792 -6.78 12.71 20.22
CA ILE A 792 -6.85 11.70 19.17
C ILE A 792 -8.33 11.47 18.83
N VAL A 793 -8.66 11.42 17.54
CA VAL A 793 -10.01 11.07 17.09
C VAL A 793 -9.98 9.78 16.27
N VAL A 794 -10.68 8.76 16.73
CA VAL A 794 -10.77 7.45 16.09
C VAL A 794 -12.08 7.33 15.35
N PHE A 795 -12.03 6.98 14.07
CA PHE A 795 -13.18 6.77 13.20
C PHE A 795 -13.27 5.28 12.84
N PRO A 796 -14.00 4.45 13.59
CA PRO A 796 -14.02 3.01 13.36
C PRO A 796 -15.05 2.58 12.30
N TYR A 797 -14.80 1.44 11.65
CA TYR A 797 -15.87 0.69 10.97
C TYR A 797 -16.73 -0.06 11.99
N ILE A 798 -18.00 0.35 12.17
CA ILE A 798 -18.80 -0.08 13.33
C ILE A 798 -19.70 -1.31 13.09
N TYR A 799 -19.85 -1.78 11.85
CA TYR A 799 -20.66 -2.98 11.59
C TYR A 799 -19.95 -4.25 12.11
N SER A 800 -20.54 -4.92 13.11
CA SER A 800 -19.84 -5.92 13.94
C SER A 800 -20.52 -7.29 13.95
N SER A 801 -20.56 -7.92 12.77
CA SER A 801 -21.06 -9.29 12.57
C SER A 801 -19.92 -10.30 12.41
N ALA A 802 -19.98 -11.42 13.12
CA ALA A 802 -19.03 -12.52 13.00
C ALA A 802 -19.25 -13.39 11.74
N THR A 803 -20.38 -13.23 11.05
CA THR A 803 -20.76 -14.07 9.90
C THR A 803 -20.99 -13.29 8.62
N GLN A 804 -21.03 -11.95 8.69
CA GLN A 804 -21.24 -11.06 7.55
C GLN A 804 -20.21 -9.95 7.55
N ASP A 805 -19.59 -9.69 6.40
CA ASP A 805 -18.52 -8.70 6.26
C ASP A 805 -19.01 -7.26 6.23
N SER A 806 -20.21 -7.06 5.69
CA SER A 806 -20.83 -5.75 5.60
C SER A 806 -22.35 -5.84 5.77
N CYS A 807 -22.94 -4.70 6.08
CA CYS A 807 -24.38 -4.57 6.23
C CYS A 807 -25.09 -4.74 4.89
N SER A 808 -26.02 -5.70 4.80
CA SER A 808 -26.71 -6.06 3.56
C SER A 808 -28.15 -5.53 3.45
N ALA A 809 -28.76 -5.18 4.57
CA ALA A 809 -30.16 -4.74 4.65
C ALA A 809 -30.43 -3.95 5.93
N MET A 810 -31.56 -3.23 5.98
CA MET A 810 -32.10 -2.61 7.20
C MET A 810 -33.09 -3.57 7.87
N ASP A 811 -32.56 -4.49 8.67
CA ASP A 811 -33.33 -5.48 9.42
C ASP A 811 -32.76 -5.72 10.82
N ASP A 812 -33.48 -6.51 11.63
CA ASP A 812 -33.11 -6.78 13.02
C ASP A 812 -31.73 -7.45 13.15
N ALA A 813 -31.35 -8.31 12.20
CA ALA A 813 -30.06 -9.00 12.22
C ALA A 813 -28.91 -8.01 12.01
N ASN A 814 -29.05 -7.09 11.05
CA ASN A 814 -28.07 -6.05 10.81
C ASN A 814 -28.03 -5.02 11.95
N ASN A 815 -29.18 -4.68 12.53
CA ASN A 815 -29.24 -3.82 13.72
C ASN A 815 -28.53 -4.45 14.91
N ALA A 816 -28.70 -5.76 15.12
CA ALA A 816 -27.98 -6.50 16.16
C ALA A 816 -26.46 -6.50 15.91
N ALA A 817 -26.01 -6.51 14.66
CA ALA A 817 -24.60 -6.41 14.32
C ALA A 817 -24.01 -5.02 14.61
N TYR A 818 -24.78 -3.93 14.45
CA TYR A 818 -24.37 -2.60 14.91
C TYR A 818 -24.39 -2.51 16.45
N ASP A 819 -25.44 -3.04 17.12
CA ASP A 819 -25.52 -3.08 18.59
C ASP A 819 -24.36 -3.85 19.22
N ASN A 820 -23.82 -4.84 18.50
CA ASN A 820 -22.67 -5.65 18.93
C ASN A 820 -21.34 -4.87 18.87
N PHE A 821 -21.31 -3.68 18.27
CA PHE A 821 -20.09 -2.85 18.24
C PHE A 821 -19.60 -2.49 19.64
N ILE A 822 -20.47 -2.43 20.66
CA ILE A 822 -20.04 -2.24 22.05
C ILE A 822 -19.00 -3.27 22.50
N ASN A 823 -19.13 -4.53 22.07
CA ASN A 823 -18.20 -5.60 22.43
C ASN A 823 -16.90 -5.45 21.65
N ASP A 824 -16.99 -5.21 20.34
CA ASP A 824 -15.84 -4.95 19.48
C ASP A 824 -15.05 -3.71 19.92
N LEU A 825 -15.74 -2.64 20.30
CA LEU A 825 -15.15 -1.40 20.80
C LEU A 825 -14.36 -1.64 22.08
N VAL A 826 -14.95 -2.30 23.07
CA VAL A 826 -14.37 -2.46 24.41
C VAL A 826 -13.31 -3.55 24.46
N VAL A 827 -13.54 -4.66 23.76
CA VAL A 827 -12.67 -5.85 23.84
C VAL A 827 -11.51 -5.77 22.86
N ASP A 828 -11.73 -5.18 21.68
CA ASP A 828 -10.78 -5.23 20.58
C ASP A 828 -10.21 -3.84 20.24
N LEU A 829 -11.06 -2.87 19.90
CA LEU A 829 -10.59 -1.58 19.37
C LEU A 829 -9.93 -0.69 20.42
N MET A 830 -10.57 -0.46 21.59
CA MET A 830 -10.00 0.40 22.63
C MET A 830 -8.63 -0.12 23.09
N PRO A 831 -8.44 -1.42 23.42
CA PRO A 831 -7.13 -1.95 23.75
C PRO A 831 -6.10 -1.80 22.63
N HIS A 832 -6.50 -1.98 21.37
CA HIS A 832 -5.62 -1.75 20.21
C HIS A 832 -5.18 -0.30 20.11
N ILE A 833 -6.09 0.67 20.29
CA ILE A 833 -5.76 2.10 20.28
C ILE A 833 -4.83 2.43 21.46
N GLU A 834 -5.11 1.90 22.64
CA GLU A 834 -4.29 2.09 23.84
C GLU A 834 -2.88 1.51 23.72
N SER A 835 -2.71 0.39 23.03
CA SER A 835 -1.39 -0.22 22.79
C SER A 835 -0.61 0.45 21.66
N THR A 836 -1.31 1.05 20.70
CA THR A 836 -0.71 1.60 19.47
C THR A 836 -0.39 3.08 19.58
N TYR A 837 -1.16 3.83 20.37
CA TYR A 837 -1.03 5.29 20.49
C TYR A 837 -0.93 5.72 21.96
N SER A 838 -0.17 6.79 22.22
CA SER A 838 -0.06 7.41 23.54
C SER A 838 -1.37 8.09 23.95
N VAL A 839 -2.22 7.37 24.68
CA VAL A 839 -3.56 7.85 25.07
C VAL A 839 -3.70 7.99 26.59
N LYS A 840 -4.54 8.95 26.99
CA LYS A 840 -5.07 9.05 28.35
C LYS A 840 -6.26 8.08 28.46
N THR A 841 -6.27 7.25 29.49
CA THR A 841 -7.34 6.28 29.76
C THR A 841 -8.37 6.83 30.76
N GLY A 842 -9.50 6.14 30.89
CA GLY A 842 -10.57 6.50 31.83
C GLY A 842 -11.61 7.46 31.24
N ARG A 843 -12.79 7.50 31.88
CA ARG A 843 -13.97 8.23 31.37
C ARG A 843 -13.74 9.73 31.19
N ASP A 844 -12.94 10.34 32.04
CA ASP A 844 -12.63 11.78 31.99
C ASP A 844 -11.81 12.17 30.76
N ASN A 845 -11.22 11.18 30.08
CA ASN A 845 -10.37 11.34 28.91
C ASN A 845 -10.92 10.61 27.67
N THR A 846 -12.12 10.06 27.75
CA THR A 846 -12.70 9.26 26.66
C THR A 846 -14.10 9.75 26.31
N ALA A 847 -14.30 10.09 25.04
CA ALA A 847 -15.55 10.59 24.49
C ALA A 847 -16.05 9.69 23.35
N ILE A 848 -17.36 9.65 23.15
CA ILE A 848 -18.00 8.93 22.04
C ILE A 848 -19.04 9.81 21.37
N THR A 849 -19.06 9.82 20.04
CA THR A 849 -20.10 10.45 19.23
C THR A 849 -20.34 9.67 17.94
N GLY A 850 -21.40 9.99 17.22
CA GLY A 850 -21.64 9.38 15.91
C GLY A 850 -22.84 9.96 15.16
N PHE A 851 -22.91 9.62 13.87
CA PHE A 851 -23.95 10.06 12.95
C PHE A 851 -24.97 8.96 12.64
N SER A 852 -26.26 9.31 12.62
CA SER A 852 -27.34 8.41 12.20
C SER A 852 -27.37 7.11 13.04
N MET A 853 -27.06 5.97 12.43
CA MET A 853 -26.86 4.71 13.17
C MET A 853 -25.76 4.82 14.22
N GLY A 854 -24.62 5.43 13.90
CA GLY A 854 -23.58 5.74 14.88
C GLY A 854 -24.06 6.69 15.98
N GLY A 855 -25.00 7.59 15.69
CA GLY A 855 -25.62 8.43 16.71
C GLY A 855 -26.49 7.63 17.68
N ARG A 856 -27.25 6.65 17.17
CA ARG A 856 -28.00 5.68 17.97
C ARG A 856 -27.05 4.84 18.83
N GLU A 857 -25.99 4.29 18.25
CA GLU A 857 -25.00 3.47 18.97
C GLU A 857 -24.28 4.27 20.05
N SER A 858 -23.93 5.54 19.78
CA SER A 858 -23.29 6.41 20.78
C SER A 858 -24.16 6.59 22.02
N LEU A 859 -25.47 6.81 21.85
CA LEU A 859 -26.41 6.89 22.96
C LEU A 859 -26.52 5.55 23.71
N LEU A 860 -26.65 4.44 22.98
CA LEU A 860 -26.77 3.11 23.57
C LEU A 860 -25.52 2.73 24.39
N ILE A 861 -24.33 2.97 23.83
CA ILE A 861 -23.04 2.71 24.48
C ILE A 861 -22.86 3.66 25.66
N GLY A 862 -23.11 4.96 25.50
CA GLY A 862 -22.98 5.95 26.58
C GLY A 862 -23.91 5.65 27.77
N MET A 863 -25.12 5.15 27.52
CA MET A 863 -26.03 4.70 28.59
C MET A 863 -25.57 3.41 29.28
N LYS A 864 -24.93 2.49 28.56
CA LYS A 864 -24.46 1.20 29.10
C LYS A 864 -23.08 1.26 29.73
N ARG A 865 -22.21 2.15 29.24
CA ARG A 865 -20.79 2.22 29.56
C ARG A 865 -20.34 3.64 29.91
N SER A 866 -21.15 4.34 30.71
CA SER A 866 -20.76 5.64 31.25
C SER A 866 -19.53 5.55 32.17
N ASP A 867 -19.17 4.35 32.65
CA ASP A 867 -17.91 4.04 33.32
C ASP A 867 -16.67 4.22 32.41
N LEU A 868 -16.84 4.12 31.09
CA LEU A 868 -15.79 4.32 30.09
C LEU A 868 -15.86 5.66 29.39
N PHE A 869 -17.05 6.24 29.21
CA PHE A 869 -17.25 7.44 28.42
C PHE A 869 -17.81 8.58 29.28
N GLY A 870 -16.99 9.60 29.52
CA GLY A 870 -17.39 10.80 30.25
C GLY A 870 -18.17 11.78 29.38
N TYR A 871 -18.06 11.69 28.05
CA TYR A 871 -18.73 12.61 27.13
C TYR A 871 -19.42 11.84 26.01
N VAL A 872 -20.72 12.08 25.82
CA VAL A 872 -21.55 11.35 24.86
C VAL A 872 -22.23 12.33 23.92
N GLY A 873 -21.94 12.21 22.62
CA GLY A 873 -22.54 12.99 21.54
C GLY A 873 -23.41 12.13 20.64
N ALA A 874 -24.47 12.69 20.05
CA ALA A 874 -25.31 12.00 19.07
C ALA A 874 -25.78 12.96 17.97
N ILE A 875 -25.48 12.63 16.71
CA ILE A 875 -25.80 13.45 15.54
C ILE A 875 -26.90 12.76 14.75
N CYS A 876 -28.07 13.40 14.63
CA CYS A 876 -29.23 12.86 13.93
C CYS A 876 -29.49 11.37 14.26
N PRO A 877 -29.51 10.96 15.55
CA PRO A 877 -29.53 9.55 15.93
C PRO A 877 -30.74 8.79 15.37
N ALA A 878 -30.48 7.62 14.79
CA ALA A 878 -31.48 6.69 14.28
C ALA A 878 -32.40 6.14 15.41
N PRO A 879 -33.63 5.68 15.08
CA PRO A 879 -34.52 5.05 16.07
C PRO A 879 -33.96 3.73 16.60
N GLY A 880 -34.35 3.35 17.81
CA GLY A 880 -34.12 2.00 18.37
C GLY A 880 -33.40 1.94 19.72
N VAL A 881 -32.90 3.06 20.27
CA VAL A 881 -32.38 3.04 21.65
C VAL A 881 -33.55 2.82 22.61
N THR A 882 -33.39 1.88 23.54
CA THR A 882 -34.34 1.59 24.60
C THR A 882 -33.63 1.62 25.96
N GLY A 883 -34.35 1.98 27.02
CA GLY A 883 -33.78 2.04 28.37
C GLY A 883 -34.48 3.06 29.25
N ALA A 884 -33.90 3.32 30.42
CA ALA A 884 -34.46 4.27 31.39
C ALA A 884 -34.26 5.73 30.98
N PHE A 885 -33.35 6.03 30.05
CA PHE A 885 -32.94 7.39 29.67
C PHE A 885 -32.53 8.24 30.88
N LYS A 886 -31.82 7.61 31.82
CA LYS A 886 -31.21 8.19 33.02
C LYS A 886 -30.17 7.24 33.60
N TRP A 887 -29.30 7.77 34.45
CA TRP A 887 -28.36 7.02 35.27
C TRP A 887 -28.86 6.96 36.72
N ASN A 888 -28.29 6.07 37.55
CA ASN A 888 -28.77 5.90 38.92
C ASN A 888 -28.31 7.02 39.86
N SER A 889 -27.21 7.67 39.52
CA SER A 889 -26.66 8.82 40.25
C SER A 889 -25.87 9.75 39.32
N ASP A 890 -25.51 10.94 39.81
CA ASP A 890 -24.70 11.90 39.06
C ASP A 890 -23.28 11.37 38.83
N GLU A 891 -22.73 10.56 39.75
CA GLU A 891 -21.42 9.93 39.58
C GLU A 891 -21.42 8.89 38.45
N GLU A 892 -22.53 8.18 38.26
CA GLU A 892 -22.71 7.23 37.16
C GLU A 892 -23.02 7.93 35.82
N ALA A 893 -23.55 9.15 35.83
CA ALA A 893 -23.88 9.91 34.62
C ALA A 893 -22.61 10.41 33.92
N PRO A 894 -22.57 10.48 32.57
CA PRO A 894 -21.48 11.15 31.86
C PRO A 894 -21.45 12.64 32.24
N HIS A 895 -20.27 13.25 32.16
CA HIS A 895 -20.08 14.70 32.33
C HIS A 895 -20.94 15.52 31.38
N LEU A 896 -21.11 15.03 30.15
CA LEU A 896 -21.88 15.71 29.11
C LEU A 896 -22.66 14.73 28.23
N LEU A 897 -23.93 15.05 27.99
CA LEU A 897 -24.73 14.47 26.92
C LEU A 897 -25.11 15.57 25.91
N PHE A 898 -24.82 15.35 24.63
CA PHE A 898 -25.02 16.34 23.57
C PHE A 898 -25.76 15.73 22.38
N ILE A 899 -27.00 16.17 22.13
CA ILE A 899 -27.85 15.64 21.05
C ILE A 899 -28.09 16.72 20.00
N THR A 900 -27.66 16.45 18.77
CA THR A 900 -27.89 17.32 17.60
C THR A 900 -29.00 16.78 16.71
N ALA A 901 -29.92 17.66 16.29
CA ALA A 901 -30.97 17.38 15.32
C ALA A 901 -30.99 18.45 14.20
N GLY A 902 -31.37 18.05 12.98
CA GLY A 902 -31.56 18.95 11.85
C GLY A 902 -33.04 19.16 11.54
N SER A 903 -33.47 20.41 11.31
CA SER A 903 -34.89 20.70 11.04
C SER A 903 -35.41 20.18 9.70
N ASN A 904 -34.51 19.87 8.76
CA ASN A 904 -34.81 19.33 7.44
C ASN A 904 -34.32 17.88 7.30
N ASP A 905 -34.14 17.19 8.42
CA ASP A 905 -33.79 15.77 8.42
C ASP A 905 -35.01 14.92 8.02
N THR A 906 -35.00 14.43 6.79
CA THR A 906 -36.06 13.60 6.21
C THR A 906 -35.78 12.11 6.33
N VAL A 907 -34.70 11.70 7.01
CA VAL A 907 -34.29 10.30 7.14
C VAL A 907 -34.70 9.76 8.51
N VAL A 908 -34.31 10.46 9.59
CA VAL A 908 -34.65 10.05 10.96
C VAL A 908 -35.79 10.88 11.55
N TYR A 909 -36.29 11.90 10.84
CA TYR A 909 -37.42 12.73 11.25
C TYR A 909 -37.28 13.20 12.71
N SER A 910 -38.31 13.00 13.55
CA SER A 910 -38.34 13.44 14.96
C SER A 910 -37.65 12.50 15.94
N ASN A 911 -36.94 11.45 15.49
CA ASN A 911 -36.28 10.52 16.42
C ASN A 911 -35.27 11.18 17.37
N PRO A 912 -34.41 12.12 16.92
CA PRO A 912 -33.56 12.87 17.84
C PRO A 912 -34.34 13.63 18.92
N GLU A 913 -35.47 14.23 18.55
CA GLU A 913 -36.36 14.95 19.48
C GLU A 913 -37.03 14.00 20.47
N ASN A 914 -37.37 12.77 20.05
CA ASN A 914 -37.89 11.74 20.95
C ASN A 914 -36.86 11.37 22.04
N TYR A 915 -35.58 11.26 21.71
CA TYR A 915 -34.53 11.00 22.70
C TYR A 915 -34.35 12.19 23.65
N HIS A 916 -34.29 13.41 23.12
CA HIS A 916 -34.30 14.64 23.92
C HIS A 916 -35.46 14.65 24.91
N ASN A 917 -36.69 14.41 24.43
CA ASN A 917 -37.89 14.39 25.27
C ASN A 917 -37.83 13.31 26.35
N ASN A 918 -37.26 12.14 26.05
CA ASN A 918 -37.08 11.07 27.03
C ASN A 918 -36.09 11.46 28.13
N PHE A 919 -34.95 12.05 27.79
CA PHE A 919 -33.98 12.54 28.79
C PHE A 919 -34.56 13.70 29.61
N THR A 920 -35.22 14.66 28.97
CA THR A 920 -35.92 15.78 29.63
C THR A 920 -36.97 15.26 30.62
N LYS A 921 -37.80 14.30 30.22
CA LYS A 921 -38.82 13.69 31.07
C LYS A 921 -38.22 12.99 32.31
N ASN A 922 -37.01 12.47 32.21
CA ASN A 922 -36.31 11.80 33.30
C ASN A 922 -35.40 12.75 34.10
N GLY A 923 -35.41 14.05 33.82
CA GLY A 923 -34.64 15.05 34.56
C GLY A 923 -33.13 14.99 34.30
N VAL A 924 -32.72 14.43 33.16
CA VAL A 924 -31.30 14.34 32.78
C VAL A 924 -30.86 15.64 32.13
N PRO A 925 -29.88 16.37 32.68
CA PRO A 925 -29.30 17.55 32.04
C PRO A 925 -28.60 17.14 30.75
N HIS A 926 -28.86 17.85 29.65
CA HIS A 926 -28.17 17.60 28.38
C HIS A 926 -28.28 18.80 27.44
N ILE A 927 -27.39 18.87 26.46
CA ILE A 927 -27.47 19.85 25.37
C ILE A 927 -28.43 19.33 24.31
N TRP A 928 -29.46 20.12 24.03
CA TRP A 928 -30.30 19.99 22.85
C TRP A 928 -29.87 21.01 21.81
N HIS A 929 -29.25 20.53 20.74
CA HIS A 929 -28.72 21.35 19.67
C HIS A 929 -29.54 21.16 18.39
N TYR A 930 -30.29 22.19 18.00
CA TYR A 930 -31.24 22.11 16.90
C TYR A 930 -30.81 23.01 15.74
N VAL A 931 -30.35 22.41 14.65
CA VAL A 931 -29.77 23.11 13.49
C VAL A 931 -30.87 23.46 12.49
N ASN A 932 -31.23 24.73 12.36
CA ASN A 932 -32.26 25.17 11.42
C ASN A 932 -31.77 25.06 9.97
N GLY A 933 -32.50 24.34 9.14
CA GLY A 933 -32.09 23.93 7.79
C GLY A 933 -31.06 22.79 7.77
N GLY A 934 -30.69 22.22 8.92
CA GLY A 934 -29.86 21.01 9.01
C GLY A 934 -30.53 19.84 8.31
N TYR A 935 -29.84 19.16 7.39
CA TYR A 935 -30.33 17.94 6.72
C TYR A 935 -29.61 16.71 7.29
N HIS A 936 -30.03 15.51 6.90
CA HIS A 936 -29.38 14.27 7.34
C HIS A 936 -28.00 14.09 6.68
N GLY A 937 -26.98 14.80 7.17
CA GLY A 937 -25.62 14.73 6.62
C GLY A 937 -24.72 15.85 7.10
N ASP A 938 -23.84 16.30 6.20
CA ASP A 938 -22.61 17.02 6.56
C ASP A 938 -22.84 18.31 7.33
N ASN A 939 -23.89 19.09 7.04
CA ASN A 939 -24.11 20.35 7.76
C ASN A 939 -24.51 20.12 9.24
N SER A 940 -25.28 19.09 9.55
CA SER A 940 -25.57 18.70 10.93
C SER A 940 -24.35 18.06 11.61
N ILE A 941 -23.50 17.35 10.85
CA ILE A 941 -22.23 16.79 11.33
C ILE A 941 -21.26 17.92 11.70
N HIS A 942 -20.99 18.86 10.80
CA HIS A 942 -20.07 19.97 11.02
C HIS A 942 -20.49 20.83 12.21
N ALA A 943 -21.78 21.19 12.30
CA ALA A 943 -22.32 21.97 13.41
C ALA A 943 -22.18 21.22 14.75
N HIS A 944 -22.41 19.91 14.79
CA HIS A 944 -22.16 19.12 16.00
C HIS A 944 -20.67 19.07 16.34
N MET A 945 -19.80 18.70 15.38
CA MET A 945 -18.37 18.57 15.61
C MET A 945 -17.74 19.87 16.09
N TYR A 946 -18.17 21.01 15.54
CA TYR A 946 -17.70 22.33 15.95
C TYR A 946 -17.97 22.60 17.43
N ASN A 947 -19.18 22.30 17.92
CA ASN A 947 -19.55 22.53 19.31
C ASN A 947 -18.98 21.46 20.24
N PHE A 948 -19.08 20.18 19.85
CA PHE A 948 -18.79 19.06 20.72
C PHE A 948 -17.30 18.97 21.08
N VAL A 949 -16.38 19.16 20.12
CA VAL A 949 -14.93 19.07 20.42
C VAL A 949 -14.42 20.19 21.32
N ARG A 950 -15.13 21.33 21.37
CA ARG A 950 -14.87 22.44 22.30
C ARG A 950 -15.44 22.19 23.70
N ALA A 951 -16.34 21.22 23.83
CA ALA A 951 -17.07 20.93 25.05
C ALA A 951 -16.61 19.64 25.77
N ILE A 952 -15.66 18.89 25.21
CA ILE A 952 -15.17 17.64 25.79
C ILE A 952 -13.78 17.80 26.43
N PHE A 953 -13.49 16.93 27.39
CA PHE A 953 -12.24 16.86 28.15
C PHE A 953 -11.90 18.07 29.04
N LYS A 954 -12.86 18.97 29.31
CA LYS A 954 -12.63 20.17 30.16
C LYS A 954 -13.07 20.02 31.62
N THR A 955 -13.46 18.84 32.07
CA THR A 955 -13.86 18.55 33.46
C THR A 955 -13.36 17.17 33.89
N GLU A 956 -13.30 16.93 35.19
CA GLU A 956 -13.01 15.63 35.80
C GLU A 956 -14.13 15.20 36.75
N SER A 957 -14.07 13.94 37.19
CA SER A 957 -15.06 13.32 38.09
C SER A 957 -14.84 13.57 39.57
#